data_AF-A0A1Q7RYH9-F1
#
_entry.id   AF-A0A1Q7RYH9-F1
#
_cell.length_a   1.000
_cell.length_b   1.000
_cell.length_c   1.000
_cell.angle_alpha   90.00
_cell.angle_beta   90.00
_cell.angle_gamma   90.00
#
_symmetry.space_group_name_H-M   'P 1'
#
loop_
_entity.id
_entity.type
_entity.pdbx_description
1 polymer ?
#
loop_
_entity_poly.entity_id
_entity_poly.type
_entity_poly.pdbx_seq_one_letter_code
_entity_poly.pdbx_strand_id
1 'polypeptide(L)'
;MFEFHILASARETYRFDEELFSISGNVIFPDFRAVRVFAQKMNARREAGKFPERAVKAGHLNAMGLIDEILHYVLTLYEETANPGVFARAILFLEQRDGKTGVGKTLETFVALFPPRDIYKGAMGAETYLRQKSARKPNTEITLEEMILLFISNLNPAFGPFKELFDDTELSKKTSYPKLAADLEEFFRAEKKFGPDNQHLFDLLRAPMLASPHSLDGQLEFIRKRWGMLLSDKFLRRILGAGDLLREEERLTFPPGTLPARTVVPEYPPWGERGDSERFTADLDWMPRVVVLAKNTYVWLDQLSKKYRRGIARLDQIPDEELDRLARWNITGLWLIGIWERSSASQKIKQMTGNPEAVASAYSIYDYEISSDLGGESAFLNLRQRAWDRGIRMAGDMVPNHMGIYSRWVVERPAYFIQSDYSPFPNYRFTGANLSEHQGVEIRIEDGYWTRRDAAVVFQRTETQTGNVRYIYHGNDGTSMPWNDTAQLDFLKGEVREAVIQTILHVARKFSIIRFDAAMTLTKQHFQRLWYPQPGSGGDIPSRADHAMMREEFDRLFPREFWREVVDRINAEMPDTLLLAEAFWLLEGYFVRTLGMHRVYNSAFMHMLMKEENAKYRALIKNTLAYNPEILKRYVNFMSNPDEQTAIAQFGKDDKYFGVALMMVTLPGLPMFAHGQVEGFTEKYGMEYKRAYYDENPDEELIRRHEREIFPLMQKRYLFSGVENFELYELRDHRGVVNENVFAYSNMAGGERALICYHNKYEECAGSIRTGVPKIQSAHSGPASRSLAESLALDSRDHVYYLFRERKSGLEFLRPGRELAERGMHVELAAFQYQVFMDFREVYDETGDYSRLAGSLGGRGVPDIQEALIGMRLKPVHEALSAMLDSSVLDRIRYFIHQPPSAEGVKELASLTGAYERFVQTVSDFVGTIPARSRPRPAMRDTEGHGEMEGGRAGMGAQFREDLEGLR
;
A
#
# COMPACT_ATOMS: atom_id res chain seq x y z
N MET A 1 -42.38 -18.83 -25.92
CA MET A 1 -40.92 -18.61 -25.77
C MET A 1 -40.35 -18.81 -27.17
N PHE A 2 -39.95 -17.72 -27.81
CA PHE A 2 -39.74 -17.58 -29.26
C PHE A 2 -38.30 -17.10 -29.57
N GLU A 3 -37.78 -17.36 -30.77
CA GLU A 3 -36.35 -17.56 -31.13
C GLU A 3 -35.64 -16.29 -31.62
N PHE A 4 -34.32 -16.12 -31.44
CA PHE A 4 -33.58 -15.10 -32.22
C PHE A 4 -33.28 -15.61 -33.65
N HIS A 5 -33.97 -15.04 -34.62
CA HIS A 5 -33.91 -15.47 -36.02
C HIS A 5 -32.61 -15.05 -36.73
N ILE A 6 -31.68 -15.99 -36.87
CA ILE A 6 -30.45 -15.84 -37.67
C ILE A 6 -30.68 -16.33 -39.11
N LEU A 7 -30.19 -15.57 -40.09
CA LEU A 7 -30.19 -15.93 -41.51
C LEU A 7 -29.62 -17.34 -41.77
N ALA A 8 -30.30 -18.13 -42.61
CA ALA A 8 -29.83 -19.45 -43.02
C ALA A 8 -28.42 -19.41 -43.64
N SER A 9 -28.14 -18.40 -44.46
CA SER A 9 -26.84 -18.18 -45.09
C SER A 9 -25.73 -17.89 -44.07
N ALA A 10 -26.03 -17.15 -42.99
CA ALA A 10 -25.07 -16.90 -41.91
C ALA A 10 -24.77 -18.19 -41.14
N ARG A 11 -25.80 -19.02 -40.86
CA ARG A 11 -25.63 -20.34 -40.22
C ARG A 11 -24.70 -21.25 -41.02
N GLU A 12 -24.87 -21.31 -42.34
CA GLU A 12 -24.01 -22.08 -43.25
C GLU A 12 -22.57 -21.53 -43.31
N THR A 13 -22.43 -20.21 -43.39
CA THR A 13 -21.12 -19.53 -43.50
C THR A 13 -20.23 -19.82 -42.29
N TYR A 14 -20.81 -19.69 -41.09
CA TYR A 14 -20.08 -19.79 -39.82
C TYR A 14 -20.11 -21.18 -39.18
N ARG A 15 -20.97 -22.10 -39.67
CA ARG A 15 -21.12 -23.48 -39.15
C ARG A 15 -21.36 -23.51 -37.63
N PHE A 16 -22.38 -22.79 -37.18
CA PHE A 16 -22.79 -22.78 -35.77
C PHE A 16 -23.30 -24.16 -35.32
N ASP A 17 -23.14 -24.49 -34.04
CA ASP A 17 -23.54 -25.80 -33.50
C ASP A 17 -25.06 -25.92 -33.38
N GLU A 18 -25.59 -27.07 -33.76
CA GLU A 18 -27.05 -27.32 -33.81
C GLU A 18 -27.71 -27.43 -32.42
N GLU A 19 -26.91 -27.60 -31.36
CA GLU A 19 -27.36 -27.72 -29.96
C GLU A 19 -27.62 -26.38 -29.27
N LEU A 20 -27.15 -25.25 -29.85
CA LEU A 20 -27.54 -23.90 -29.43
C LEU A 20 -29.02 -23.62 -29.72
N PHE A 21 -29.74 -24.55 -30.33
CA PHE A 21 -31.10 -24.35 -30.82
C PHE A 21 -32.02 -25.45 -30.26
N SER A 22 -32.96 -25.10 -29.38
CA SER A 22 -33.94 -26.04 -28.82
C SER A 22 -35.06 -26.39 -29.83
N ILE A 23 -36.04 -27.21 -29.43
CA ILE A 23 -37.15 -27.70 -30.29
C ILE A 23 -38.16 -26.59 -30.62
N SER A 24 -38.08 -25.47 -29.90
CA SER A 24 -38.65 -24.17 -30.26
C SER A 24 -37.56 -23.09 -30.25
N GLY A 25 -36.34 -23.48 -30.66
CA GLY A 25 -35.13 -22.70 -30.97
C GLY A 25 -34.56 -21.73 -29.94
N ASN A 26 -34.91 -21.84 -28.67
CA ASN A 26 -34.22 -21.09 -27.61
C ASN A 26 -33.18 -21.92 -26.86
N VAL A 27 -31.90 -21.65 -27.13
CA VAL A 27 -30.84 -21.41 -26.13
C VAL A 27 -29.85 -20.41 -26.76
N ILE A 28 -30.08 -19.08 -26.64
CA ILE A 28 -29.22 -18.10 -27.36
C ILE A 28 -27.75 -18.30 -26.98
N PHE A 29 -27.44 -18.39 -25.69
CA PHE A 29 -26.20 -18.97 -25.17
C PHE A 29 -26.46 -19.53 -23.77
N PRO A 30 -26.13 -20.80 -23.47
CA PRO A 30 -26.32 -21.35 -22.13
C PRO A 30 -25.40 -20.69 -21.09
N ASP A 31 -24.25 -20.20 -21.54
CA ASP A 31 -23.19 -19.59 -20.73
C ASP A 31 -22.32 -18.64 -21.59
N PHE A 32 -21.42 -17.88 -20.95
CA PHE A 32 -20.50 -17.00 -21.67
C PHE A 32 -19.49 -17.75 -22.55
N ARG A 33 -19.19 -19.00 -22.24
CA ARG A 33 -18.33 -19.84 -23.10
C ARG A 33 -18.95 -20.02 -24.47
N ALA A 34 -20.23 -20.37 -24.56
CA ALA A 34 -20.93 -20.54 -25.82
C ALA A 34 -20.92 -19.24 -26.65
N VAL A 35 -21.06 -18.08 -26.00
CA VAL A 35 -20.92 -16.77 -26.65
C VAL A 35 -19.51 -16.59 -27.24
N ARG A 36 -18.47 -16.87 -26.45
CA ARG A 36 -17.06 -16.73 -26.89
C ARG A 36 -16.76 -17.67 -28.06
N VAL A 37 -17.28 -18.90 -28.06
CA VAL A 37 -17.14 -19.85 -29.17
C VAL A 37 -17.83 -19.32 -30.44
N PHE A 38 -19.04 -18.74 -30.30
CA PHE A 38 -19.76 -18.16 -31.43
C PHE A 38 -19.00 -16.97 -32.03
N ALA A 39 -18.55 -16.03 -31.19
CA ALA A 39 -17.75 -14.89 -31.61
C ALA A 39 -16.44 -15.35 -32.29
N GLN A 40 -15.78 -16.40 -31.78
CA GLN A 40 -14.58 -16.98 -32.39
C GLN A 40 -14.87 -17.53 -33.80
N LYS A 41 -15.97 -18.28 -34.00
CA LYS A 41 -16.34 -18.81 -35.33
C LYS A 41 -16.54 -17.66 -36.34
N MET A 42 -17.17 -16.56 -35.93
CA MET A 42 -17.30 -15.35 -36.75
C MET A 42 -15.94 -14.72 -37.06
N ASN A 43 -15.13 -14.49 -36.03
CA ASN A 43 -13.83 -13.83 -36.16
C ASN A 43 -12.82 -14.62 -37.01
N ALA A 44 -12.88 -15.96 -36.97
CA ALA A 44 -12.06 -16.83 -37.80
C ALA A 44 -12.36 -16.62 -39.29
N ARG A 45 -13.64 -16.53 -39.67
CA ARG A 45 -14.07 -16.29 -41.05
C ARG A 45 -13.84 -14.85 -41.50
N ARG A 46 -13.97 -13.87 -40.60
CA ARG A 46 -13.69 -12.46 -40.86
C ARG A 46 -12.18 -12.12 -40.95
N GLU A 47 -11.32 -13.12 -40.74
CA GLU A 47 -9.86 -12.94 -40.61
C GLU A 47 -9.49 -11.84 -39.60
N ALA A 48 -10.22 -11.77 -38.48
CA ALA A 48 -10.06 -10.70 -37.48
C ALA A 48 -8.64 -10.63 -36.89
N GLY A 49 -7.87 -11.72 -36.95
CA GLY A 49 -6.45 -11.72 -36.58
C GLY A 49 -5.54 -10.91 -37.53
N LYS A 50 -5.99 -10.65 -38.77
CA LYS A 50 -5.34 -9.73 -39.73
C LYS A 50 -6.03 -8.37 -39.80
N PHE A 51 -7.34 -8.35 -39.53
CA PHE A 51 -8.20 -7.17 -39.61
C PHE A 51 -8.95 -6.98 -38.28
N PRO A 52 -8.28 -6.49 -37.21
CA PRO A 52 -8.87 -6.36 -35.88
C PRO A 52 -10.13 -5.49 -35.85
N GLU A 53 -10.25 -4.53 -36.77
CA GLU A 53 -11.41 -3.65 -36.92
C GLU A 53 -12.69 -4.41 -37.34
N ARG A 54 -12.55 -5.63 -37.86
CA ARG A 54 -13.66 -6.50 -38.25
C ARG A 54 -14.10 -7.45 -37.13
N ALA A 55 -13.36 -7.45 -36.01
CA ALA A 55 -13.59 -8.36 -34.90
C ALA A 55 -14.93 -8.10 -34.21
N VAL A 56 -15.65 -9.17 -33.94
CA VAL A 56 -16.83 -9.22 -33.11
C VAL A 56 -16.42 -9.55 -31.67
N LYS A 57 -16.95 -8.79 -30.72
CA LYS A 57 -16.75 -8.99 -29.29
C LYS A 57 -17.84 -9.88 -28.71
N ALA A 58 -17.49 -10.80 -27.81
CA ALA A 58 -18.42 -11.75 -27.21
C ALA A 58 -19.40 -11.04 -26.26
N GLY A 59 -18.94 -10.09 -25.45
CA GLY A 59 -19.79 -9.27 -24.58
C GLY A 59 -20.87 -8.53 -25.34
N HIS A 60 -20.51 -7.93 -26.48
CA HIS A 60 -21.46 -7.26 -27.37
C HIS A 60 -22.48 -8.26 -27.95
N LEU A 61 -22.04 -9.45 -28.37
CA LEU A 61 -22.92 -10.49 -28.90
C LEU A 61 -23.91 -11.00 -27.83
N ASN A 62 -23.44 -11.24 -26.61
CA ASN A 62 -24.27 -11.62 -25.48
C ASN A 62 -25.30 -10.54 -25.13
N ALA A 63 -24.88 -9.27 -25.11
CA ALA A 63 -25.76 -8.14 -24.83
C ALA A 63 -26.86 -8.00 -25.89
N MET A 64 -26.52 -8.12 -27.18
CA MET A 64 -27.49 -8.12 -28.27
C MET A 64 -28.52 -9.24 -28.12
N GLY A 65 -28.07 -10.48 -27.91
CA GLY A 65 -28.96 -11.64 -27.74
C GLY A 65 -29.83 -11.53 -26.48
N LEU A 66 -29.30 -10.95 -25.39
CA LEU A 66 -30.07 -10.72 -24.17
C LEU A 66 -31.14 -9.64 -24.33
N ILE A 67 -30.84 -8.55 -25.05
CA ILE A 67 -31.84 -7.51 -25.37
C ILE A 67 -32.99 -8.14 -26.15
N ASP A 68 -32.68 -8.90 -27.18
CA ASP A 68 -33.68 -9.58 -27.99
C ASP A 68 -34.58 -10.52 -27.17
N GLU A 69 -33.98 -11.36 -26.32
CA GLU A 69 -34.74 -12.25 -25.44
C GLU A 69 -35.67 -11.48 -24.47
N ILE A 70 -35.22 -10.33 -23.98
CA ILE A 70 -36.04 -9.44 -23.15
C ILE A 70 -37.21 -8.86 -23.96
N LEU A 71 -36.99 -8.48 -25.22
CA LEU A 71 -38.07 -7.97 -26.08
C LEU A 71 -39.13 -9.05 -26.36
N HIS A 72 -38.72 -10.30 -26.60
CA HIS A 72 -39.64 -11.45 -26.66
C HIS A 72 -40.48 -11.61 -25.40
N TYR A 73 -39.84 -11.50 -24.24
CA TYR A 73 -40.53 -11.60 -22.96
C TYR A 73 -41.52 -10.44 -22.77
N VAL A 74 -41.17 -9.22 -23.19
CA VAL A 74 -42.07 -8.07 -23.17
C VAL A 74 -43.27 -8.27 -24.10
N LEU A 75 -43.09 -8.82 -25.30
CA LEU A 75 -44.20 -9.16 -26.21
C LEU A 75 -45.13 -10.22 -25.63
N THR A 76 -44.56 -11.26 -25.01
CA THR A 76 -45.32 -12.32 -24.34
C THR A 76 -46.16 -11.74 -23.20
N LEU A 77 -45.54 -10.92 -22.33
CA LEU A 77 -46.26 -10.26 -21.24
C LEU A 77 -47.35 -9.32 -21.77
N TYR A 78 -47.09 -8.59 -22.85
CA TYR A 78 -48.07 -7.70 -23.46
C TYR A 78 -49.32 -8.47 -23.91
N GLU A 79 -49.15 -9.57 -24.64
CA GLU A 79 -50.26 -10.41 -25.08
C GLU A 79 -50.99 -11.05 -23.89
N GLU A 80 -50.27 -11.65 -22.96
CA GLU A 80 -50.90 -12.43 -21.88
C GLU A 80 -51.60 -11.55 -20.84
N THR A 81 -51.05 -10.37 -20.53
CA THR A 81 -51.53 -9.56 -19.39
C THR A 81 -52.35 -8.36 -19.81
N ALA A 82 -52.00 -7.68 -20.90
CA ALA A 82 -52.64 -6.44 -21.30
C ALA A 82 -53.62 -6.65 -22.46
N ASN A 83 -53.23 -7.44 -23.46
CA ASN A 83 -53.93 -7.52 -24.73
C ASN A 83 -54.02 -8.94 -25.35
N PRO A 84 -54.81 -9.86 -24.75
CA PRO A 84 -54.93 -11.23 -25.26
C PRO A 84 -55.42 -11.32 -26.71
N GLY A 85 -54.80 -12.21 -27.49
CA GLY A 85 -55.15 -12.48 -28.89
C GLY A 85 -54.84 -11.33 -29.86
N VAL A 86 -53.98 -10.39 -29.47
CA VAL A 86 -53.62 -9.23 -30.30
C VAL A 86 -52.92 -9.63 -31.60
N PHE A 87 -52.07 -10.64 -31.60
CA PHE A 87 -51.37 -11.07 -32.81
C PHE A 87 -52.30 -11.75 -33.82
N ALA A 88 -53.30 -12.51 -33.36
CA ALA A 88 -54.35 -13.02 -34.23
C ALA A 88 -55.13 -11.88 -34.91
N ARG A 89 -55.45 -10.81 -34.17
CA ARG A 89 -56.09 -9.61 -34.73
C ARG A 89 -55.17 -8.85 -35.69
N ALA A 90 -53.88 -8.74 -35.38
CA ALA A 90 -52.89 -8.11 -36.24
C ALA A 90 -52.78 -8.83 -37.59
N ILE A 91 -52.76 -10.17 -37.60
CA ILE A 91 -52.77 -10.96 -38.85
C ILE A 91 -54.03 -10.64 -39.66
N LEU A 92 -55.22 -10.66 -39.05
CA LEU A 92 -56.47 -10.36 -39.74
C LEU A 92 -56.49 -8.94 -40.32
N PHE A 93 -55.95 -7.96 -39.58
CA PHE A 93 -55.82 -6.58 -40.05
C PHE A 93 -54.91 -6.50 -41.28
N LEU A 94 -53.76 -7.17 -41.26
CA LEU A 94 -52.85 -7.23 -42.41
C LEU A 94 -53.48 -7.94 -43.61
N GLU A 95 -54.18 -9.05 -43.40
CA GLU A 95 -54.87 -9.79 -44.47
C GLU A 95 -55.97 -8.95 -45.14
N GLN A 96 -56.66 -8.09 -44.38
CA GLN A 96 -57.68 -7.17 -44.91
C GLN A 96 -57.07 -6.05 -45.75
N ARG A 97 -55.87 -5.57 -45.39
CA ARG A 97 -55.23 -4.41 -46.03
C ARG A 97 -54.36 -4.78 -47.23
N ASP A 98 -53.61 -5.88 -47.12
CA ASP A 98 -52.62 -6.32 -48.12
C ASP A 98 -53.00 -7.61 -48.87
N GLY A 99 -54.12 -8.22 -48.48
CA GLY A 99 -54.59 -9.47 -49.06
C GLY A 99 -53.89 -10.70 -48.48
N LYS A 100 -54.68 -11.74 -48.22
CA LYS A 100 -54.24 -13.01 -47.60
C LYS A 100 -53.05 -13.65 -48.29
N THR A 101 -53.01 -13.63 -49.62
CA THR A 101 -51.90 -14.21 -50.41
C THR A 101 -50.59 -13.42 -50.23
N GLY A 102 -50.65 -12.09 -50.08
CA GLY A 102 -49.48 -11.24 -49.88
C GLY A 102 -48.85 -11.40 -48.49
N VAL A 103 -49.70 -11.46 -47.46
CA VAL A 103 -49.27 -11.74 -46.08
C VAL A 103 -48.68 -13.14 -45.99
N GLY A 104 -49.37 -14.16 -46.52
CA GLY A 104 -48.91 -15.55 -46.52
C GLY A 104 -47.55 -15.73 -47.19
N LYS A 105 -47.35 -15.14 -48.39
CA LYS A 105 -46.07 -15.15 -49.10
C LYS A 105 -44.95 -14.51 -48.27
N THR A 106 -45.25 -13.44 -47.55
CA THR A 106 -44.25 -12.75 -46.71
C THR A 106 -43.82 -13.61 -45.53
N LEU A 107 -44.79 -14.20 -44.80
CA LEU A 107 -44.50 -15.12 -43.70
C LEU A 107 -43.73 -16.36 -44.18
N GLU A 108 -44.10 -16.93 -45.33
CA GLU A 108 -43.38 -18.07 -45.91
C GLU A 108 -41.94 -17.73 -46.29
N THR A 109 -41.74 -16.55 -46.91
CA THR A 109 -40.39 -16.08 -47.28
C THR A 109 -39.55 -15.76 -46.05
N PHE A 110 -40.14 -15.19 -44.99
CA PHE A 110 -39.46 -14.98 -43.71
C PHE A 110 -38.99 -16.32 -43.15
N VAL A 111 -39.88 -17.31 -43.06
CA VAL A 111 -39.56 -18.65 -42.55
C VAL A 111 -38.51 -19.35 -43.41
N ALA A 112 -38.45 -19.10 -44.72
CA ALA A 112 -37.40 -19.64 -45.58
C ALA A 112 -36.03 -18.98 -45.35
N LEU A 113 -35.99 -17.66 -45.14
CA LEU A 113 -34.74 -16.91 -44.91
C LEU A 113 -34.21 -17.06 -43.48
N PHE A 114 -35.12 -17.16 -42.52
CA PHE A 114 -34.89 -17.26 -41.09
C PHE A 114 -35.51 -18.54 -40.51
N PRO A 115 -35.08 -19.72 -40.98
CA PRO A 115 -35.77 -20.96 -40.69
C PRO A 115 -35.66 -21.37 -39.21
N PRO A 116 -36.79 -21.75 -38.58
CA PRO A 116 -36.79 -22.56 -37.37
C PRO A 116 -35.98 -23.85 -37.58
N ARG A 117 -35.56 -24.46 -36.48
CA ARG A 117 -34.64 -25.63 -36.50
C ARG A 117 -35.09 -26.76 -37.44
N ASP A 118 -36.36 -27.15 -37.35
CA ASP A 118 -36.89 -28.28 -38.13
C ASP A 118 -36.94 -28.00 -39.64
N ILE A 119 -37.11 -26.74 -40.02
CA ILE A 119 -37.10 -26.32 -41.42
C ILE A 119 -35.66 -26.23 -41.93
N TYR A 120 -34.75 -25.69 -41.11
CA TYR A 120 -33.32 -25.63 -41.45
C TYR A 120 -32.73 -27.03 -41.67
N LYS A 121 -33.16 -28.02 -40.89
CA LYS A 121 -32.77 -29.44 -41.04
C LYS A 121 -33.44 -30.17 -42.20
N GLY A 122 -34.37 -29.51 -42.91
CA GLY A 122 -35.16 -30.14 -43.97
C GLY A 122 -36.16 -31.19 -43.47
N ALA A 123 -36.46 -31.21 -42.17
CA ALA A 123 -37.46 -32.11 -41.58
C ALA A 123 -38.90 -31.70 -41.93
N MET A 124 -39.11 -30.41 -42.27
CA MET A 124 -40.41 -29.85 -42.64
C MET A 124 -40.26 -28.67 -43.62
N GLY A 125 -41.24 -28.46 -44.50
CA GLY A 125 -41.31 -27.27 -45.36
C GLY A 125 -41.97 -26.05 -44.68
N ALA A 126 -41.61 -24.83 -45.12
CA ALA A 126 -42.11 -23.58 -44.56
C ALA A 126 -43.64 -23.47 -44.54
N GLU A 127 -44.31 -23.86 -45.63
CA GLU A 127 -45.78 -23.85 -45.72
C GLU A 127 -46.43 -24.82 -44.72
N THR A 128 -45.81 -25.99 -44.52
CA THR A 128 -46.31 -27.00 -43.56
C THR A 128 -46.14 -26.49 -42.13
N TYR A 129 -45.02 -25.84 -41.83
CA TYR A 129 -44.78 -25.22 -40.54
C TYR A 129 -45.83 -24.14 -40.23
N LEU A 130 -46.12 -23.23 -41.17
CA LEU A 130 -47.09 -22.15 -40.93
C LEU A 130 -48.52 -22.66 -40.65
N ARG A 131 -48.89 -23.84 -41.14
CA ARG A 131 -50.21 -24.46 -40.88
C ARG A 131 -50.29 -25.16 -39.51
N GLN A 132 -49.17 -25.30 -38.81
CA GLN A 132 -49.11 -25.99 -37.52
C GLN A 132 -49.19 -25.01 -36.33
N LYS A 133 -49.21 -25.59 -35.14
CA LYS A 133 -49.11 -24.86 -33.87
C LYS A 133 -47.88 -25.37 -33.14
N SER A 134 -47.09 -24.45 -32.59
CA SER A 134 -45.97 -24.76 -31.70
C SER A 134 -46.34 -24.36 -30.28
N ALA A 135 -46.07 -25.25 -29.33
CA ALA A 135 -46.58 -25.19 -27.95
C ALA A 135 -48.12 -25.05 -27.87
N ARG A 136 -48.64 -23.81 -27.91
CA ARG A 136 -50.08 -23.49 -27.87
C ARG A 136 -50.50 -22.36 -28.83
N LYS A 137 -49.57 -21.82 -29.62
CA LYS A 137 -49.79 -20.65 -30.49
C LYS A 137 -49.68 -21.05 -31.97
N PRO A 138 -50.53 -20.52 -32.87
CA PRO A 138 -50.36 -20.71 -34.31
C PRO A 138 -49.00 -20.23 -34.79
N ASN A 139 -48.32 -21.03 -35.62
CA ASN A 139 -47.00 -20.69 -36.12
C ASN A 139 -47.00 -19.40 -36.96
N THR A 140 -48.13 -19.03 -37.54
CA THR A 140 -48.33 -17.72 -38.20
C THR A 140 -48.21 -16.55 -37.23
N GLU A 141 -48.75 -16.66 -36.01
CA GLU A 141 -48.65 -15.59 -35.01
C GLU A 141 -47.24 -15.51 -34.44
N ILE A 142 -46.59 -16.66 -34.22
CA ILE A 142 -45.19 -16.71 -33.83
C ILE A 142 -44.33 -16.02 -34.89
N THR A 143 -44.50 -16.40 -36.17
CA THR A 143 -43.75 -15.80 -37.28
C THR A 143 -43.97 -14.28 -37.38
N LEU A 144 -45.17 -13.80 -37.06
CA LEU A 144 -45.47 -12.36 -37.04
C LEU A 144 -44.70 -11.64 -35.92
N GLU A 145 -44.65 -12.20 -34.71
CA GLU A 145 -43.85 -11.66 -33.59
C GLU A 145 -42.37 -11.55 -33.98
N GLU A 146 -41.85 -12.59 -34.60
CA GLU A 146 -40.46 -12.67 -35.02
C GLU A 146 -40.13 -11.65 -36.11
N MET A 147 -41.07 -11.43 -37.03
CA MET A 147 -40.94 -10.41 -38.05
C MET A 147 -40.95 -8.99 -37.44
N ILE A 148 -41.70 -8.76 -36.35
CA ILE A 148 -41.65 -7.48 -35.60
C ILE A 148 -40.26 -7.31 -34.96
N LEU A 149 -39.71 -8.33 -34.31
CA LEU A 149 -38.40 -8.23 -33.67
C LEU A 149 -37.24 -8.15 -34.66
N LEU A 150 -37.35 -8.80 -35.82
CA LEU A 150 -36.43 -8.61 -36.95
C LEU A 150 -36.42 -7.13 -37.37
N PHE A 151 -37.59 -6.51 -37.50
CA PHE A 151 -37.70 -5.10 -37.85
C PHE A 151 -37.07 -4.19 -36.79
N ILE A 152 -37.32 -4.45 -35.49
CA ILE A 152 -36.69 -3.72 -34.39
C ILE A 152 -35.17 -3.90 -34.38
N SER A 153 -34.66 -5.11 -34.59
CA SER A 153 -33.22 -5.41 -34.66
C SER A 153 -32.52 -4.67 -35.80
N ASN A 154 -33.16 -4.58 -36.97
CA ASN A 154 -32.63 -3.86 -38.13
C ASN A 154 -32.63 -2.32 -37.97
N LEU A 155 -33.46 -1.78 -37.07
CA LEU A 155 -33.48 -0.36 -36.70
C LEU A 155 -32.43 0.02 -35.65
N ASN A 156 -31.96 -0.95 -34.85
CA ASN A 156 -31.06 -0.68 -33.72
C ASN A 156 -29.61 -0.41 -34.19
N PRO A 157 -29.09 0.83 -34.07
CA PRO A 157 -27.76 1.14 -34.59
C PRO A 157 -26.64 0.39 -33.85
N ALA A 158 -26.84 0.06 -32.57
CA ALA A 158 -25.88 -0.69 -31.77
C ALA A 158 -25.72 -2.15 -32.24
N PHE A 159 -26.69 -2.68 -32.99
CA PHE A 159 -26.62 -4.04 -33.54
C PHE A 159 -25.84 -4.08 -34.88
N GLY A 160 -25.45 -2.93 -35.43
CA GLY A 160 -24.77 -2.81 -36.73
C GLY A 160 -23.60 -3.77 -36.98
N PRO A 161 -22.66 -3.99 -36.02
CA PRO A 161 -21.56 -4.95 -36.19
C PRO A 161 -21.98 -6.40 -36.47
N PHE A 162 -23.24 -6.73 -36.16
CA PHE A 162 -23.86 -8.05 -36.26
C PHE A 162 -24.90 -8.15 -37.39
N LYS A 163 -25.05 -7.10 -38.22
CA LYS A 163 -26.10 -6.99 -39.26
C LYS A 163 -26.22 -8.25 -40.14
N GLU A 164 -25.10 -8.90 -40.46
CA GLU A 164 -25.07 -10.14 -41.25
C GLU A 164 -25.84 -11.32 -40.64
N LEU A 165 -26.17 -11.28 -39.35
CA LEU A 165 -26.97 -12.31 -38.69
C LEU A 165 -28.47 -12.12 -38.95
N PHE A 166 -28.94 -10.89 -39.12
CA PHE A 166 -30.36 -10.53 -39.16
C PHE A 166 -30.73 -9.59 -40.32
N ASP A 167 -29.92 -9.53 -41.38
CA ASP A 167 -30.15 -8.63 -42.52
C ASP A 167 -31.47 -8.93 -43.25
N ASP A 168 -32.39 -7.96 -43.26
CA ASP A 168 -33.72 -8.06 -43.87
C ASP A 168 -33.80 -7.54 -45.32
N THR A 169 -32.65 -7.23 -45.94
CA THR A 169 -32.59 -6.70 -47.32
C THR A 169 -33.22 -7.65 -48.34
N GLU A 170 -32.95 -8.96 -48.24
CA GLU A 170 -33.51 -9.96 -49.16
C GLU A 170 -35.01 -10.17 -48.94
N LEU A 171 -35.49 -10.10 -47.69
CA LEU A 171 -36.92 -10.17 -47.38
C LEU A 171 -37.65 -8.94 -47.95
N SER A 172 -37.05 -7.76 -47.79
CA SER A 172 -37.59 -6.49 -48.29
C SER A 172 -37.70 -6.45 -49.82
N LYS A 173 -36.75 -7.05 -50.55
CA LYS A 173 -36.79 -7.12 -52.02
C LYS A 173 -37.83 -8.11 -52.55
N LYS A 174 -38.06 -9.22 -51.84
CA LYS A 174 -38.89 -10.35 -52.31
C LYS A 174 -40.36 -10.23 -51.94
N THR A 175 -40.70 -9.38 -50.97
CA THR A 175 -42.01 -9.33 -50.32
C THR A 175 -42.44 -7.89 -50.00
N SER A 176 -43.67 -7.70 -49.52
CA SER A 176 -44.18 -6.42 -49.04
C SER A 176 -43.80 -6.13 -47.58
N TYR A 177 -42.77 -6.78 -47.03
CA TYR A 177 -42.34 -6.68 -45.63
C TYR A 177 -42.22 -5.23 -45.09
N PRO A 178 -41.60 -4.25 -45.78
CA PRO A 178 -41.50 -2.89 -45.25
C PRO A 178 -42.87 -2.21 -45.09
N LYS A 179 -43.82 -2.52 -45.99
CA LYS A 179 -45.20 -2.03 -45.91
C LYS A 179 -45.94 -2.70 -44.76
N LEU A 180 -45.80 -4.02 -44.61
CA LEU A 180 -46.39 -4.80 -43.51
C LEU A 180 -45.89 -4.31 -42.14
N ALA A 181 -44.61 -3.96 -42.01
CA ALA A 181 -44.06 -3.38 -40.79
C ALA A 181 -44.68 -2.01 -40.45
N ALA A 182 -44.87 -1.14 -41.45
CA ALA A 182 -45.55 0.15 -41.25
C ALA A 182 -47.03 -0.01 -40.87
N ASP A 183 -47.72 -0.95 -41.52
CA ASP A 183 -49.12 -1.25 -41.23
C ASP A 183 -49.30 -1.90 -39.84
N LEU A 184 -48.34 -2.73 -39.39
CA LEU A 184 -48.30 -3.22 -38.00
C LEU A 184 -48.11 -2.08 -37.00
N GLU A 185 -47.21 -1.14 -37.27
CA GLU A 185 -47.02 0.01 -36.39
C GLU A 185 -48.29 0.86 -36.27
N GLU A 186 -49.01 1.07 -37.39
CA GLU A 186 -50.32 1.73 -37.41
C GLU A 186 -51.36 0.96 -36.56
N PHE A 187 -51.44 -0.36 -36.73
CA PHE A 187 -52.33 -1.22 -35.94
C PHE A 187 -52.05 -1.12 -34.44
N PHE A 188 -50.79 -1.26 -34.01
CA PHE A 188 -50.42 -1.21 -32.59
C PHE A 188 -50.51 0.20 -31.97
N ARG A 189 -50.61 1.27 -32.76
CA ARG A 189 -50.97 2.61 -32.22
C ARG A 189 -52.42 2.68 -31.74
N ALA A 190 -53.33 1.91 -32.34
CA ALA A 190 -54.74 1.86 -31.95
C ALA A 190 -55.03 0.86 -30.82
N GLU A 191 -54.07 -0.02 -30.51
CA GLU A 191 -54.19 -1.06 -29.48
C GLU A 191 -53.79 -0.55 -28.08
N LYS A 192 -54.03 -1.38 -27.05
CA LYS A 192 -53.74 -1.03 -25.66
C LYS A 192 -52.26 -0.71 -25.45
N LYS A 193 -52.00 0.33 -24.65
CA LYS A 193 -50.66 0.72 -24.19
C LYS A 193 -50.13 -0.24 -23.12
N PHE A 194 -48.82 -0.30 -22.96
CA PHE A 194 -48.12 -1.22 -22.05
C PHE A 194 -46.80 -0.65 -21.52
N GLY A 195 -46.24 -1.31 -20.51
CA GLY A 195 -44.97 -0.93 -19.91
C GLY A 195 -45.10 0.16 -18.82
N PRO A 196 -43.98 0.54 -18.19
CA PRO A 196 -43.98 1.37 -16.98
C PRO A 196 -44.42 2.81 -17.25
N ASP A 197 -44.12 3.32 -18.45
CA ASP A 197 -44.49 4.67 -18.89
C ASP A 197 -45.77 4.67 -19.76
N ASN A 198 -46.51 3.55 -19.81
CA ASN A 198 -47.77 3.41 -20.55
C ASN A 198 -47.64 3.84 -22.04
N GLN A 199 -46.76 3.16 -22.78
CA GLN A 199 -46.41 3.49 -24.17
C GLN A 199 -47.11 2.56 -25.18
N HIS A 200 -47.14 2.93 -26.47
CA HIS A 200 -47.54 2.00 -27.52
C HIS A 200 -46.45 0.93 -27.72
N LEU A 201 -46.82 -0.25 -28.23
CA LEU A 201 -45.91 -1.41 -28.26
C LEU A 201 -44.61 -1.12 -29.03
N PHE A 202 -44.67 -0.53 -30.23
CA PHE A 202 -43.48 -0.21 -31.02
C PHE A 202 -42.60 0.86 -30.36
N ASP A 203 -43.19 1.84 -29.69
CA ASP A 203 -42.44 2.86 -28.94
C ASP A 203 -41.70 2.22 -27.75
N LEU A 204 -42.39 1.31 -27.03
CA LEU A 204 -41.80 0.54 -25.93
C LEU A 204 -40.60 -0.30 -26.42
N LEU A 205 -40.74 -1.04 -27.52
CA LEU A 205 -39.65 -1.87 -28.06
C LEU A 205 -38.45 -1.03 -28.56
N ARG A 206 -38.68 0.20 -29.04
CA ARG A 206 -37.62 1.13 -29.46
C ARG A 206 -37.02 1.93 -28.31
N ALA A 207 -37.65 1.99 -27.15
CA ALA A 207 -37.21 2.85 -26.04
C ALA A 207 -35.74 2.63 -25.63
N PRO A 208 -35.21 1.38 -25.53
CA PRO A 208 -33.80 1.16 -25.19
C PRO A 208 -32.85 1.76 -26.23
N MET A 209 -33.06 1.48 -27.53
CA MET A 209 -32.20 1.99 -28.59
C MET A 209 -32.30 3.50 -28.77
N LEU A 210 -33.44 4.13 -28.46
CA LEU A 210 -33.56 5.58 -28.48
C LEU A 210 -32.80 6.23 -27.32
N ALA A 211 -32.81 5.61 -26.14
CA ALA A 211 -32.07 6.09 -24.98
C ALA A 211 -30.55 5.93 -25.11
N SER A 212 -30.09 4.89 -25.82
CA SER A 212 -28.67 4.63 -26.06
C SER A 212 -28.41 4.03 -27.46
N PRO A 213 -28.40 4.85 -28.52
CA PRO A 213 -28.40 4.35 -29.90
C PRO A 213 -27.19 3.52 -30.30
N HIS A 214 -26.02 3.81 -29.72
CA HIS A 214 -24.75 3.19 -30.10
C HIS A 214 -24.09 2.41 -28.96
N SER A 215 -24.80 2.18 -27.85
CA SER A 215 -24.23 1.48 -26.67
C SER A 215 -25.17 0.37 -26.20
N LEU A 216 -24.72 -0.88 -26.36
CA LEU A 216 -25.43 -2.06 -25.84
C LEU A 216 -25.48 -2.07 -24.31
N ASP A 217 -24.40 -1.63 -23.64
CA ASP A 217 -24.36 -1.44 -22.20
C ASP A 217 -25.42 -0.41 -21.74
N GLY A 218 -25.50 0.73 -22.44
CA GLY A 218 -26.50 1.76 -22.18
C GLY A 218 -27.94 1.28 -22.38
N GLN A 219 -28.17 0.43 -23.39
CA GLN A 219 -29.49 -0.18 -23.63
C GLN A 219 -29.87 -1.16 -22.51
N LEU A 220 -28.95 -2.03 -22.09
CA LEU A 220 -29.17 -2.95 -20.97
C LEU A 220 -29.40 -2.20 -19.65
N GLU A 221 -28.66 -1.13 -19.39
CA GLU A 221 -28.81 -0.31 -18.19
C GLU A 221 -30.14 0.47 -18.18
N PHE A 222 -30.59 0.94 -19.35
CA PHE A 222 -31.93 1.51 -19.51
C PHE A 222 -33.01 0.48 -19.15
N ILE A 223 -32.92 -0.72 -19.72
CA ILE A 223 -33.86 -1.83 -19.46
C ILE A 223 -33.86 -2.18 -17.96
N ARG A 224 -32.69 -2.32 -17.33
CA ARG A 224 -32.58 -2.62 -15.89
C ARG A 224 -33.28 -1.56 -15.03
N LYS A 225 -33.02 -0.27 -15.29
CA LYS A 225 -33.56 0.84 -14.50
C LYS A 225 -35.04 1.07 -14.73
N ARG A 226 -35.50 1.00 -15.97
CA ARG A 226 -36.88 1.35 -16.35
C ARG A 226 -37.83 0.16 -16.31
N TRP A 227 -37.38 -1.01 -16.76
CA TRP A 227 -38.23 -2.21 -16.87
C TRP A 227 -38.00 -3.20 -15.74
N GLY A 228 -37.18 -2.89 -14.73
CA GLY A 228 -36.84 -3.82 -13.66
C GLY A 228 -38.03 -4.44 -12.92
N MET A 229 -39.16 -3.72 -12.78
CA MET A 229 -40.40 -4.26 -12.19
C MET A 229 -41.18 -5.20 -13.11
N LEU A 230 -40.95 -5.13 -14.42
CA LEU A 230 -41.56 -6.02 -15.42
C LEU A 230 -40.75 -7.32 -15.57
N LEU A 231 -39.45 -7.26 -15.32
CA LEU A 231 -38.52 -8.37 -15.52
C LEU A 231 -38.47 -9.29 -14.29
N SER A 232 -38.31 -10.59 -14.55
CA SER A 232 -38.01 -11.54 -13.47
C SER A 232 -36.60 -11.34 -12.92
N ASP A 233 -36.37 -11.76 -11.68
CA ASP A 233 -35.03 -11.73 -11.04
C ASP A 233 -33.96 -12.45 -11.90
N LYS A 234 -34.37 -13.49 -12.65
CA LYS A 234 -33.51 -14.18 -13.61
C LYS A 234 -32.96 -13.25 -14.69
N PHE A 235 -33.79 -12.38 -15.28
CA PHE A 235 -33.35 -11.42 -16.30
C PHE A 235 -32.46 -10.33 -15.72
N LEU A 236 -32.79 -9.83 -14.52
CA LEU A 236 -31.96 -8.82 -13.84
C LEU A 236 -30.53 -9.33 -13.59
N ARG A 237 -30.38 -10.56 -13.11
CA ARG A 237 -29.06 -11.19 -12.90
C ARG A 237 -28.28 -11.35 -14.21
N ARG A 238 -28.97 -11.74 -15.30
CA ARG A 238 -28.34 -11.87 -16.63
C ARG A 238 -27.90 -10.53 -17.21
N ILE A 239 -28.67 -9.46 -16.98
CA ILE A 239 -28.28 -8.09 -17.38
C ILE A 239 -27.00 -7.68 -16.65
N LEU A 240 -26.94 -7.92 -15.34
CA LEU A 240 -25.75 -7.62 -14.54
C LEU A 240 -24.51 -8.41 -15.03
N GLY A 241 -24.66 -9.71 -15.30
CA GLY A 241 -23.59 -10.52 -15.87
C GLY A 241 -23.17 -10.09 -17.27
N ALA A 242 -24.11 -9.67 -18.13
CA ALA A 242 -23.80 -9.13 -19.45
C ALA A 242 -22.97 -7.83 -19.36
N GLY A 243 -23.30 -6.95 -18.41
CA GLY A 243 -22.51 -5.77 -18.12
C GLY A 243 -21.10 -6.08 -17.61
N ASP A 244 -20.94 -7.15 -16.82
CA ASP A 244 -19.61 -7.61 -16.37
C ASP A 244 -18.75 -8.09 -17.55
N LEU A 245 -19.32 -8.88 -18.47
CA LEU A 245 -18.62 -9.36 -19.65
C LEU A 245 -18.23 -8.21 -20.60
N LEU A 246 -19.09 -7.19 -20.74
CA LEU A 246 -18.78 -5.99 -21.53
C LEU A 246 -17.60 -5.21 -20.91
N ARG A 247 -17.61 -5.00 -19.59
CA ARG A 247 -16.50 -4.34 -18.87
C ARG A 247 -15.18 -5.08 -18.99
N GLU A 248 -15.21 -6.41 -18.97
CA GLU A 248 -14.04 -7.26 -19.18
C GLU A 248 -13.38 -7.00 -20.55
N GLU A 249 -14.17 -6.85 -21.62
CA GLU A 249 -13.67 -6.63 -22.98
C GLU A 249 -13.31 -5.15 -23.30
N GLU A 250 -13.74 -4.21 -22.47
CA GLU A 250 -13.40 -2.78 -22.58
C GLU A 250 -12.09 -2.42 -21.87
N ARG A 251 -11.69 -3.21 -20.85
CA ARG A 251 -10.37 -3.11 -20.22
C ARG A 251 -9.29 -3.64 -21.16
N LEU A 252 -8.94 -2.84 -22.18
CA LEU A 252 -7.84 -3.11 -23.08
C LEU A 252 -6.55 -3.36 -22.29
N THR A 253 -5.94 -4.51 -22.58
CA THR A 253 -4.60 -4.96 -22.22
C THR A 253 -3.55 -3.92 -22.61
N PHE A 254 -3.20 -3.07 -21.65
CA PHE A 254 -1.98 -2.24 -21.72
C PHE A 254 -0.78 -3.04 -21.19
N PRO A 255 0.44 -2.79 -21.68
CA PRO A 255 1.65 -3.38 -21.11
C PRO A 255 1.79 -2.98 -19.62
N PRO A 256 2.45 -3.81 -18.80
CA PRO A 256 2.75 -3.47 -17.40
C PRO A 256 3.52 -2.14 -17.29
N GLY A 257 3.13 -1.28 -16.35
CA GLY A 257 4.04 -0.29 -15.77
C GLY A 257 3.72 1.20 -15.86
N THR A 258 2.53 1.66 -16.27
CA THR A 258 2.31 3.11 -16.53
C THR A 258 1.26 3.82 -15.68
N LEU A 259 0.64 3.18 -14.69
CA LEU A 259 -0.23 3.91 -13.75
C LEU A 259 0.31 3.79 -12.32
N PRO A 260 0.98 4.83 -11.78
CA PRO A 260 1.30 4.86 -10.37
C PRO A 260 -0.01 4.82 -9.58
N ALA A 261 -0.09 3.92 -8.59
CA ALA A 261 -1.20 3.87 -7.65
C ALA A 261 -1.42 5.28 -7.08
N ARG A 262 -2.63 5.83 -7.26
CA ARG A 262 -2.99 7.12 -6.66
C ARG A 262 -2.92 6.95 -5.14
N THR A 263 -2.01 7.68 -4.49
CA THR A 263 -1.90 7.72 -3.03
C THR A 263 -3.09 8.51 -2.49
N VAL A 264 -4.14 7.80 -2.04
CA VAL A 264 -5.33 8.38 -1.43
C VAL A 264 -5.14 8.38 0.08
N VAL A 265 -5.44 9.49 0.76
CA VAL A 265 -5.48 9.53 2.22
C VAL A 265 -6.66 8.65 2.66
N PRO A 266 -6.48 7.68 3.57
CA PRO A 266 -7.62 6.94 4.11
C PRO A 266 -8.61 7.91 4.76
N GLU A 267 -9.76 8.11 4.12
CA GLU A 267 -10.95 8.54 4.83
C GLU A 267 -11.51 7.29 5.48
N TYR A 268 -11.40 7.19 6.80
CA TYR A 268 -12.06 6.11 7.53
C TYR A 268 -13.56 6.41 7.52
N PRO A 269 -14.41 5.69 6.77
CA PRO A 269 -15.84 5.73 7.05
C PRO A 269 -16.04 5.31 8.51
N PRO A 270 -17.15 5.70 9.16
CA PRO A 270 -17.47 5.18 10.48
C PRO A 270 -17.66 3.67 10.39
N TRP A 271 -16.58 2.91 10.62
CA TRP A 271 -16.58 1.45 10.70
C TRP A 271 -17.31 1.03 11.98
N GLY A 272 -18.63 1.05 11.88
CA GLY A 272 -19.60 0.60 12.88
C GLY A 272 -20.81 -0.09 12.24
N GLU A 273 -21.06 0.11 10.94
CA GLU A 273 -22.15 -0.57 10.21
C GLU A 273 -21.84 -2.03 9.84
N ARG A 274 -20.56 -2.46 9.90
CA ARG A 274 -20.14 -3.84 9.60
C ARG A 274 -20.10 -4.80 10.79
N GLY A 275 -20.29 -4.31 12.02
CA GLY A 275 -20.15 -5.14 13.23
C GLY A 275 -18.70 -5.58 13.53
N ASP A 276 -17.69 -4.92 12.94
CA ASP A 276 -16.27 -5.27 13.12
C ASP A 276 -15.73 -4.86 14.50
N SER A 277 -15.66 -5.84 15.40
CA SER A 277 -15.06 -5.70 16.73
C SER A 277 -13.53 -5.51 16.68
N GLU A 278 -13.00 -4.73 17.61
CA GLU A 278 -11.56 -4.56 17.84
C GLU A 278 -10.94 -5.85 18.42
N ARG A 279 -9.92 -6.38 17.75
CA ARG A 279 -9.27 -7.69 18.02
C ARG A 279 -7.77 -7.65 17.76
N PHE A 280 -7.11 -6.64 18.29
CA PHE A 280 -5.66 -6.54 18.26
C PHE A 280 -5.00 -7.78 18.90
N THR A 281 -3.93 -8.27 18.27
CA THR A 281 -3.04 -9.24 18.91
C THR A 281 -2.09 -8.50 19.85
N ALA A 282 -1.90 -9.04 21.05
CA ALA A 282 -0.97 -8.48 22.02
C ALA A 282 0.48 -8.62 21.52
N ASP A 283 1.28 -7.57 21.67
CA ASP A 283 2.70 -7.62 21.38
C ASP A 283 3.47 -8.26 22.56
N LEU A 284 4.49 -9.07 22.26
CA LEU A 284 5.51 -9.45 23.23
C LEU A 284 6.54 -8.32 23.40
N ASP A 285 7.26 -8.29 24.52
CA ASP A 285 8.19 -7.20 24.88
C ASP A 285 9.23 -6.84 23.80
N TRP A 286 9.65 -7.83 23.00
CA TRP A 286 10.63 -7.63 21.92
C TRP A 286 10.01 -7.03 20.64
N MET A 287 8.72 -7.29 20.37
CA MET A 287 8.06 -6.95 19.11
C MET A 287 7.98 -5.44 18.80
N PRO A 288 7.73 -4.53 19.76
CA PRO A 288 7.76 -3.10 19.51
C PRO A 288 9.17 -2.57 19.17
N ARG A 289 10.21 -3.26 19.64
CA ARG A 289 11.60 -2.80 19.54
C ARG A 289 12.30 -3.27 18.25
N VAL A 290 11.60 -4.03 17.41
CA VAL A 290 12.17 -4.63 16.21
C VAL A 290 12.58 -3.58 15.20
N VAL A 291 13.78 -3.72 14.64
CA VAL A 291 14.21 -3.05 13.41
C VAL A 291 14.60 -4.10 12.38
N VAL A 292 13.93 -4.09 11.23
CA VAL A 292 14.14 -5.09 10.17
C VAL A 292 15.06 -4.54 9.09
N LEU A 293 16.00 -5.37 8.64
CA LEU A 293 16.77 -5.15 7.43
C LEU A 293 16.40 -6.20 6.39
N ALA A 294 15.93 -5.75 5.22
CA ALA A 294 15.67 -6.60 4.08
C ALA A 294 16.95 -6.81 3.26
N LYS A 295 17.26 -8.05 2.90
CA LYS A 295 18.36 -8.39 1.98
C LYS A 295 17.88 -9.37 0.92
N ASN A 296 18.00 -8.99 -0.35
CA ASN A 296 18.00 -9.95 -1.45
C ASN A 296 19.17 -10.92 -1.26
N THR A 297 18.86 -12.18 -0.96
CA THR A 297 19.84 -13.14 -0.43
C THR A 297 20.99 -13.39 -1.39
N TYR A 298 20.70 -13.71 -2.65
CA TYR A 298 21.73 -14.05 -3.64
C TYR A 298 22.62 -12.86 -3.97
N VAL A 299 22.01 -11.69 -4.19
CA VAL A 299 22.73 -10.43 -4.43
C VAL A 299 23.62 -10.08 -3.24
N TRP A 300 23.12 -10.25 -2.01
CA TRP A 300 23.89 -9.98 -0.81
C TRP A 300 25.09 -10.92 -0.67
N LEU A 301 24.94 -12.21 -0.96
CA LEU A 301 26.06 -13.17 -0.93
C LEU A 301 27.14 -12.83 -1.96
N ASP A 302 26.76 -12.39 -3.17
CA ASP A 302 27.70 -11.86 -4.18
C ASP A 302 28.45 -10.62 -3.68
N GLN A 303 27.73 -9.64 -3.12
CA GLN A 303 28.33 -8.43 -2.56
C GLN A 303 29.26 -8.74 -1.38
N LEU A 304 28.88 -9.66 -0.49
CA LEU A 304 29.73 -10.13 0.60
C LEU A 304 30.98 -10.82 0.06
N SER A 305 30.86 -11.60 -1.02
CA SER A 305 32.01 -12.26 -1.63
C SER A 305 33.05 -11.24 -2.11
N LYS A 306 32.59 -10.16 -2.75
CA LYS A 306 33.44 -9.03 -3.19
C LYS A 306 34.04 -8.30 -1.97
N LYS A 307 33.21 -7.95 -0.99
CA LYS A 307 33.62 -7.21 0.21
C LYS A 307 34.69 -7.95 1.02
N TYR A 308 34.50 -9.25 1.27
CA TYR A 308 35.39 -10.07 2.09
C TYR A 308 36.47 -10.80 1.28
N ARG A 309 36.50 -10.60 -0.05
CA ARG A 309 37.46 -11.22 -0.99
C ARG A 309 37.56 -12.74 -0.85
N ARG A 310 36.42 -13.40 -0.63
CA ARG A 310 36.29 -14.86 -0.51
C ARG A 310 34.97 -15.33 -1.11
N GLY A 311 34.90 -16.54 -1.66
CA GLY A 311 33.65 -17.07 -2.21
C GLY A 311 32.61 -17.34 -1.11
N ILE A 312 31.49 -16.63 -1.13
CA ILE A 312 30.35 -16.78 -0.22
C ILE A 312 29.12 -17.04 -1.09
N ALA A 313 28.68 -18.30 -1.11
CA ALA A 313 27.55 -18.77 -1.90
C ALA A 313 26.42 -19.37 -1.06
N ARG A 314 26.69 -19.67 0.22
CA ARG A 314 25.76 -20.33 1.15
C ARG A 314 25.49 -19.50 2.39
N LEU A 315 24.37 -19.75 3.06
CA LEU A 315 23.96 -19.02 4.27
C LEU A 315 24.93 -19.20 5.45
N ASP A 316 25.49 -20.40 5.60
CA ASP A 316 26.49 -20.72 6.63
C ASP A 316 27.84 -20.02 6.41
N GLN A 317 28.10 -19.49 5.21
CA GLN A 317 29.34 -18.80 4.85
C GLN A 317 29.32 -17.29 5.11
N ILE A 318 28.16 -16.72 5.48
CA ILE A 318 28.04 -15.32 5.87
C ILE A 318 29.00 -15.07 7.07
N PRO A 319 29.96 -14.13 6.97
CA PRO A 319 30.96 -13.90 8.00
C PRO A 319 30.35 -13.41 9.33
N ASP A 320 30.97 -13.78 10.44
CA ASP A 320 30.55 -13.31 11.77
C ASP A 320 30.73 -11.80 11.92
N GLU A 321 31.75 -11.23 11.30
CA GLU A 321 32.02 -9.79 11.31
C GLU A 321 30.90 -8.98 10.65
N GLU A 322 30.20 -9.59 9.68
CA GLU A 322 29.04 -8.98 9.04
C GLU A 322 27.85 -8.97 10.01
N LEU A 323 27.60 -10.08 10.71
CA LEU A 323 26.54 -10.17 11.72
C LEU A 323 26.83 -9.24 12.91
N ASP A 324 28.08 -9.13 13.35
CA ASP A 324 28.53 -8.19 14.38
C ASP A 324 28.29 -6.73 13.95
N ARG A 325 28.49 -6.43 12.67
CA ARG A 325 28.18 -5.10 12.11
C ARG A 325 26.68 -4.82 12.17
N LEU A 326 25.83 -5.74 11.72
CA LEU A 326 24.38 -5.58 11.77
C LEU A 326 23.87 -5.40 13.20
N ALA A 327 24.43 -6.16 14.15
CA ALA A 327 24.10 -6.02 15.57
C ALA A 327 24.52 -4.66 16.13
N ARG A 328 25.71 -4.15 15.78
CA ARG A 328 26.17 -2.80 16.17
C ARG A 328 25.28 -1.69 15.61
N TRP A 329 24.75 -1.87 14.40
CA TRP A 329 23.74 -0.97 13.82
C TRP A 329 22.38 -1.08 14.49
N ASN A 330 22.20 -1.97 15.47
CA ASN A 330 20.95 -2.25 16.16
C ASN A 330 19.84 -2.75 15.22
N ILE A 331 20.23 -3.52 14.20
CA ILE A 331 19.31 -4.37 13.43
C ILE A 331 18.99 -5.59 14.29
N THR A 332 17.71 -5.85 14.53
CA THR A 332 17.25 -6.95 15.38
C THR A 332 16.42 -7.98 14.59
N GLY A 333 16.13 -7.70 13.32
CA GLY A 333 15.46 -8.61 12.39
C GLY A 333 16.17 -8.61 11.05
N LEU A 334 16.50 -9.79 10.53
CA LEU A 334 17.12 -9.97 9.21
C LEU A 334 16.16 -10.72 8.30
N TRP A 335 15.58 -10.00 7.33
CA TRP A 335 14.68 -10.56 6.32
C TRP A 335 15.48 -10.97 5.08
N LEU A 336 15.50 -12.27 4.83
CA LEU A 336 16.17 -12.86 3.67
C LEU A 336 15.15 -13.15 2.57
N ILE A 337 15.23 -12.40 1.47
CA ILE A 337 14.32 -12.54 0.33
C ILE A 337 14.81 -13.66 -0.57
N GLY A 338 13.88 -14.53 -0.98
CA GLY A 338 14.12 -15.58 -1.96
C GLY A 338 14.97 -16.75 -1.46
N ILE A 339 14.77 -17.13 -0.19
CA ILE A 339 15.43 -18.27 0.47
C ILE A 339 14.85 -19.65 0.13
N TRP A 340 13.61 -19.67 -0.36
CA TRP A 340 12.87 -20.89 -0.66
C TRP A 340 13.28 -21.52 -1.99
N GLU A 341 13.00 -22.81 -2.15
CA GLU A 341 13.12 -23.49 -3.43
C GLU A 341 12.16 -22.88 -4.47
N ARG A 342 12.70 -22.57 -5.65
CA ARG A 342 12.01 -21.79 -6.67
C ARG A 342 11.66 -22.66 -7.89
N SER A 343 10.53 -22.34 -8.51
CA SER A 343 10.03 -22.99 -9.72
C SER A 343 10.99 -22.79 -10.90
N SER A 344 11.55 -23.87 -11.44
CA SER A 344 12.39 -23.85 -12.64
C SER A 344 11.66 -23.33 -13.88
N ALA A 345 10.31 -23.42 -13.91
CA ALA A 345 9.50 -22.84 -14.97
C ALA A 345 9.62 -21.30 -15.02
N SER A 346 9.69 -20.61 -13.88
CA SER A 346 9.88 -19.15 -13.83
C SER A 346 11.18 -18.73 -14.52
N GLN A 347 12.26 -19.50 -14.29
CA GLN A 347 13.54 -19.27 -14.94
C GLN A 347 13.44 -19.47 -16.47
N LYS A 348 12.86 -20.60 -16.91
CA LYS A 348 12.70 -20.91 -18.34
C LYS A 348 11.92 -19.83 -19.08
N ILE A 349 10.82 -19.35 -18.50
CA ILE A 349 10.00 -18.27 -19.07
C ILE A 349 10.86 -17.03 -19.32
N LYS A 350 11.58 -16.56 -18.29
CA LYS A 350 12.42 -15.35 -18.39
C LYS A 350 13.51 -15.48 -19.44
N GLN A 351 14.18 -16.63 -19.48
CA GLN A 351 15.21 -16.94 -20.48
C GLN A 351 14.65 -16.94 -21.90
N MET A 352 13.49 -17.56 -22.12
CA MET A 352 12.80 -17.55 -23.42
C MET A 352 12.32 -16.16 -23.84
N THR A 353 12.02 -15.27 -22.89
CA THR A 353 11.61 -13.87 -23.16
C THR A 353 12.77 -12.88 -23.28
N GLY A 354 14.03 -13.35 -23.25
CA GLY A 354 15.20 -12.55 -23.60
C GLY A 354 16.18 -12.23 -22.46
N ASN A 355 16.02 -12.79 -21.26
CA ASN A 355 17.00 -12.65 -20.18
C ASN A 355 17.69 -14.00 -19.87
N PRO A 356 18.79 -14.35 -20.56
CA PRO A 356 19.46 -15.64 -20.41
C PRO A 356 20.10 -15.84 -19.01
N GLU A 357 20.47 -14.76 -18.33
CA GLU A 357 21.08 -14.81 -16.98
C GLU A 357 20.03 -14.84 -15.84
N ALA A 358 18.75 -14.68 -16.15
CA ALA A 358 17.69 -14.66 -15.14
C ALA A 358 17.63 -15.96 -14.33
N VAL A 359 17.42 -15.83 -13.01
CA VAL A 359 16.97 -16.95 -12.18
C VAL A 359 15.46 -16.89 -11.95
N ALA A 360 14.91 -17.98 -11.41
CA ALA A 360 13.52 -18.04 -11.00
C ALA A 360 13.17 -16.93 -10.01
N SER A 361 11.94 -16.39 -10.13
CA SER A 361 11.43 -15.37 -9.21
C SER A 361 11.46 -15.89 -7.78
N ALA A 362 11.86 -15.05 -6.82
CA ALA A 362 11.76 -15.33 -5.39
C ALA A 362 10.33 -15.67 -4.93
N TYR A 363 9.29 -15.23 -5.66
CA TYR A 363 7.88 -15.47 -5.35
C TYR A 363 7.20 -16.52 -6.25
N SER A 364 7.95 -17.18 -7.14
CA SER A 364 7.48 -18.37 -7.86
C SER A 364 8.00 -19.61 -7.12
N ILE A 365 7.30 -19.97 -6.04
CA ILE A 365 7.73 -20.99 -5.08
C ILE A 365 7.48 -22.40 -5.62
N TYR A 366 8.50 -23.26 -5.60
CA TYR A 366 8.32 -24.69 -5.87
C TYR A 366 7.80 -25.42 -4.63
N ASP A 367 8.46 -25.22 -3.49
CA ASP A 367 8.08 -25.70 -2.16
C ASP A 367 8.69 -24.78 -1.07
N TYR A 368 8.15 -24.83 0.15
CA TYR A 368 8.63 -24.05 1.30
C TYR A 368 9.81 -24.72 2.04
N GLU A 369 10.77 -25.21 1.25
CA GLU A 369 12.05 -25.75 1.73
C GLU A 369 13.18 -24.74 1.46
N ILE A 370 14.17 -24.66 2.35
CA ILE A 370 15.33 -23.78 2.12
C ILE A 370 16.12 -24.29 0.91
N SER A 371 16.37 -23.41 -0.05
CA SER A 371 16.99 -23.77 -1.31
C SER A 371 18.35 -24.47 -1.13
N SER A 372 18.55 -25.56 -1.88
CA SER A 372 19.74 -26.40 -1.77
C SER A 372 21.03 -25.69 -2.19
N ASP A 373 20.94 -24.77 -3.15
CA ASP A 373 22.05 -23.92 -3.60
C ASP A 373 22.53 -22.91 -2.54
N LEU A 374 21.63 -22.47 -1.64
CA LEU A 374 21.95 -21.67 -0.45
C LEU A 374 22.47 -22.51 0.72
N GLY A 375 22.51 -23.83 0.53
CA GLY A 375 23.04 -24.81 1.48
C GLY A 375 22.01 -25.54 2.32
N GLY A 376 20.72 -25.37 2.01
CA GLY A 376 19.61 -26.08 2.62
C GLY A 376 19.40 -25.76 4.11
N GLU A 377 18.58 -26.59 4.76
CA GLU A 377 18.19 -26.43 6.17
C GLU A 377 19.38 -26.31 7.12
N SER A 378 20.44 -27.11 6.92
CA SER A 378 21.61 -27.07 7.81
C SER A 378 22.32 -25.72 7.78
N ALA A 379 22.45 -25.10 6.59
CA ALA A 379 23.09 -23.80 6.46
C ALA A 379 22.24 -22.69 7.09
N PHE A 380 20.92 -22.75 6.89
CA PHE A 380 19.98 -21.82 7.51
C PHE A 380 20.00 -21.92 9.04
N LEU A 381 19.93 -23.13 9.61
CA LEU A 381 19.96 -23.33 11.07
C LEU A 381 21.25 -22.79 11.69
N ASN A 382 22.39 -22.98 11.02
CA ASN A 382 23.67 -22.42 11.44
C ASN A 382 23.62 -20.87 11.48
N LEU A 383 23.20 -20.25 10.38
CA LEU A 383 23.06 -18.78 10.31
C LEU A 383 22.09 -18.26 11.37
N ARG A 384 20.94 -18.90 11.52
CA ARG A 384 19.91 -18.53 12.50
C ARG A 384 20.46 -18.53 13.92
N GLN A 385 21.23 -19.55 14.31
CA GLN A 385 21.84 -19.59 15.64
C GLN A 385 22.86 -18.46 15.82
N ARG A 386 23.77 -18.26 14.87
CA ARG A 386 24.79 -17.20 14.96
C ARG A 386 24.21 -15.80 14.98
N ALA A 387 23.09 -15.58 14.26
CA ALA A 387 22.32 -14.35 14.28
C ALA A 387 21.60 -14.16 15.62
N TRP A 388 20.98 -15.23 16.14
CA TRP A 388 20.29 -15.22 17.42
C TRP A 388 21.20 -14.86 18.60
N ASP A 389 22.42 -15.41 18.61
CA ASP A 389 23.44 -15.12 19.64
C ASP A 389 23.82 -13.62 19.69
N ARG A 390 23.51 -12.88 18.62
CA ARG A 390 23.73 -11.43 18.46
C ARG A 390 22.44 -10.60 18.60
N GLY A 391 21.33 -11.23 18.99
CA GLY A 391 20.03 -10.58 19.14
C GLY A 391 19.28 -10.35 17.81
N ILE A 392 19.71 -10.97 16.71
CA ILE A 392 19.09 -10.83 15.39
C ILE A 392 18.15 -12.00 15.14
N ARG A 393 16.86 -11.70 14.92
CA ARG A 393 15.83 -12.68 14.55
C ARG A 393 15.79 -12.87 13.05
N MET A 394 15.63 -14.12 12.62
CA MET A 394 15.40 -14.40 11.21
C MET A 394 13.97 -14.06 10.82
N ALA A 395 13.82 -13.30 9.74
CA ALA A 395 12.57 -13.00 9.09
C ALA A 395 12.50 -13.68 7.72
N GLY A 396 11.34 -14.25 7.39
CA GLY A 396 11.11 -14.97 6.13
C GLY A 396 9.86 -14.47 5.41
N ASP A 397 9.89 -14.54 4.09
CA ASP A 397 8.69 -14.33 3.27
C ASP A 397 7.76 -15.54 3.31
N MET A 398 6.46 -15.26 3.25
CA MET A 398 5.42 -16.24 3.00
C MET A 398 4.51 -15.70 1.90
N VAL A 399 4.32 -16.47 0.84
CA VAL A 399 3.47 -16.16 -0.32
C VAL A 399 2.27 -17.11 -0.30
N PRO A 400 1.20 -16.80 0.45
CA PRO A 400 0.09 -17.74 0.65
C PRO A 400 -0.91 -17.76 -0.51
N ASN A 401 -0.85 -16.80 -1.44
CA ASN A 401 -1.85 -16.64 -2.48
C ASN A 401 -1.72 -17.66 -3.64
N HIS A 402 -0.49 -18.02 -4.00
CA HIS A 402 -0.19 -18.83 -5.18
C HIS A 402 1.08 -19.65 -4.98
N MET A 403 1.28 -20.64 -5.86
CA MET A 403 2.54 -21.39 -5.99
C MET A 403 3.14 -21.11 -7.37
N GLY A 404 4.39 -21.51 -7.64
CA GLY A 404 4.92 -21.51 -9.00
C GLY A 404 4.15 -22.45 -9.93
N ILE A 405 4.05 -22.14 -11.24
CA ILE A 405 3.34 -23.01 -12.19
C ILE A 405 3.93 -24.42 -12.25
N TYR A 406 5.24 -24.55 -12.05
CA TYR A 406 5.89 -25.81 -11.75
C TYR A 406 6.24 -25.81 -10.26
N SER A 407 5.37 -26.42 -9.48
CA SER A 407 5.52 -26.59 -8.03
C SER A 407 5.04 -27.98 -7.64
N ARG A 408 5.46 -28.42 -6.44
CA ARG A 408 5.03 -29.71 -5.89
C ARG A 408 3.51 -29.82 -5.85
N TRP A 409 2.83 -28.74 -5.49
CA TRP A 409 1.37 -28.72 -5.37
C TRP A 409 0.67 -28.81 -6.73
N VAL A 410 1.18 -28.16 -7.80
CA VAL A 410 0.58 -28.30 -9.14
C VAL A 410 0.73 -29.72 -9.68
N VAL A 411 1.82 -30.40 -9.34
CA VAL A 411 2.07 -31.79 -9.74
C VAL A 411 1.19 -32.75 -8.93
N GLU A 412 1.29 -32.71 -7.59
CA GLU A 412 0.71 -33.71 -6.67
C GLU A 412 -0.74 -33.40 -6.27
N ARG A 413 -1.13 -32.12 -6.21
CA ARG A 413 -2.44 -31.65 -5.72
C ARG A 413 -3.07 -30.61 -6.66
N PRO A 414 -3.27 -30.92 -7.96
CA PRO A 414 -3.80 -29.96 -8.93
C PRO A 414 -5.19 -29.43 -8.55
N ALA A 415 -5.97 -30.16 -7.76
CA ALA A 415 -7.27 -29.73 -7.27
C ALA A 415 -7.22 -28.49 -6.35
N TYR A 416 -6.06 -28.12 -5.81
CA TYR A 416 -5.92 -26.95 -4.92
C TYR A 416 -6.02 -25.61 -5.66
N PHE A 417 -5.93 -25.62 -6.99
CA PHE A 417 -5.87 -24.41 -7.79
C PHE A 417 -7.21 -24.08 -8.44
N ILE A 418 -7.43 -22.79 -8.67
CA ILE A 418 -8.55 -22.31 -9.48
C ILE A 418 -8.31 -22.76 -10.91
N GLN A 419 -9.23 -23.54 -11.45
CA GLN A 419 -9.05 -24.18 -12.74
C GLN A 419 -10.37 -24.43 -13.46
N SER A 420 -10.28 -24.69 -14.76
CA SER A 420 -11.37 -25.11 -15.63
C SER A 420 -11.02 -26.39 -16.38
N ASP A 421 -12.05 -27.15 -16.72
CA ASP A 421 -12.00 -28.37 -17.52
C ASP A 421 -11.87 -28.06 -19.02
N TYR A 422 -12.05 -26.80 -19.41
CA TYR A 422 -11.96 -26.30 -20.77
C TYR A 422 -11.25 -24.94 -20.80
N SER A 423 -10.67 -24.59 -21.95
CA SER A 423 -10.03 -23.28 -22.10
C SER A 423 -11.08 -22.16 -21.96
N PRO A 424 -10.91 -21.20 -21.04
CA PRO A 424 -11.86 -20.10 -20.87
C PRO A 424 -11.96 -19.22 -22.12
N PHE A 425 -10.87 -19.16 -22.88
CA PHE A 425 -10.78 -18.46 -24.15
C PHE A 425 -10.59 -19.47 -25.28
N PRO A 426 -11.60 -19.64 -26.17
CA PRO A 426 -11.55 -20.63 -27.25
C PRO A 426 -10.43 -20.40 -28.28
N ASN A 427 -9.90 -19.17 -28.38
CA ASN A 427 -8.80 -18.79 -29.26
C ASN A 427 -7.41 -19.13 -28.70
N TYR A 428 -7.31 -19.47 -27.41
CA TYR A 428 -6.03 -19.84 -26.80
C TYR A 428 -5.44 -21.10 -27.42
N ARG A 429 -4.13 -21.07 -27.60
CA ARG A 429 -3.34 -22.19 -28.11
C ARG A 429 -2.19 -22.47 -27.16
N PHE A 430 -1.90 -23.74 -26.94
CA PHE A 430 -0.88 -24.20 -26.01
C PHE A 430 0.10 -25.11 -26.76
N THR A 431 0.72 -24.58 -27.81
CA THR A 431 1.64 -25.35 -28.67
C THR A 431 3.12 -25.09 -28.35
N GLY A 432 3.39 -24.12 -27.48
CA GLY A 432 4.73 -23.80 -27.00
C GLY A 432 5.43 -24.89 -26.18
N ALA A 433 6.60 -24.52 -25.66
CA ALA A 433 7.48 -25.42 -24.91
C ALA A 433 6.84 -25.93 -23.60
N ASN A 434 7.14 -27.18 -23.24
CA ASN A 434 6.82 -27.71 -21.91
C ASN A 434 7.76 -27.08 -20.87
N LEU A 435 7.19 -26.48 -19.83
CA LEU A 435 7.91 -25.82 -18.75
C LEU A 435 8.11 -26.73 -17.52
N SER A 436 7.39 -27.85 -17.45
CA SER A 436 7.53 -28.86 -16.39
C SER A 436 8.78 -29.72 -16.56
N GLU A 437 9.42 -30.07 -15.45
CA GLU A 437 10.52 -31.06 -15.42
C GLU A 437 10.05 -32.46 -14.99
N HIS A 438 8.78 -32.58 -14.60
CA HIS A 438 8.21 -33.85 -14.19
C HIS A 438 7.82 -34.71 -15.40
N GLN A 439 8.19 -36.00 -15.39
CA GLN A 439 7.97 -36.91 -16.53
C GLN A 439 6.48 -37.18 -16.83
N GLY A 440 5.61 -37.08 -15.82
CA GLY A 440 4.17 -37.36 -15.94
C GLY A 440 3.27 -36.16 -16.20
N VAL A 441 3.81 -34.93 -16.17
CA VAL A 441 3.00 -33.70 -16.22
C VAL A 441 3.64 -32.71 -17.18
N GLU A 442 2.89 -32.24 -18.16
CA GLU A 442 3.27 -31.13 -19.04
C GLU A 442 2.59 -29.84 -18.60
N ILE A 443 3.33 -28.73 -18.63
CA ILE A 443 2.84 -27.38 -18.35
C ILE A 443 3.18 -26.49 -19.54
N ARG A 444 2.18 -25.86 -20.14
CA ARG A 444 2.34 -24.95 -21.28
C ARG A 444 1.59 -23.65 -21.04
N ILE A 445 2.23 -22.52 -21.33
CA ILE A 445 1.58 -21.19 -21.34
C ILE A 445 0.98 -20.95 -22.72
N GLU A 446 -0.09 -20.16 -22.75
CA GLU A 446 -0.75 -19.72 -23.99
C GLU A 446 0.23 -19.03 -24.95
N ASP A 447 0.13 -19.34 -26.25
CA ASP A 447 1.13 -18.97 -27.26
C ASP A 447 1.23 -17.44 -27.51
N GLY A 448 0.13 -16.71 -27.36
CA GLY A 448 0.02 -15.25 -27.44
C GLY A 448 0.88 -14.53 -26.41
N TYR A 449 1.17 -15.13 -25.25
CA TYR A 449 2.10 -14.59 -24.25
C TYR A 449 3.48 -14.27 -24.86
N TRP A 450 4.06 -15.22 -25.59
CA TRP A 450 5.42 -15.10 -26.15
C TRP A 450 5.51 -14.00 -27.22
N THR A 451 4.39 -13.71 -27.88
CA THR A 451 4.29 -12.66 -28.91
C THR A 451 3.71 -11.36 -28.38
N ARG A 452 3.42 -11.28 -27.07
CA ARG A 452 2.75 -10.15 -26.39
C ARG A 452 1.41 -9.76 -27.03
N ARG A 453 0.72 -10.74 -27.60
CA ARG A 453 -0.63 -10.56 -28.19
C ARG A 453 -1.74 -10.81 -27.18
N ASP A 454 -1.46 -11.57 -26.13
CA ASP A 454 -2.39 -11.90 -25.07
C ASP A 454 -1.67 -11.94 -23.72
N ALA A 455 -2.42 -11.73 -22.64
CA ALA A 455 -1.92 -11.76 -21.27
C ALA A 455 -1.81 -13.19 -20.70
N ALA A 456 -2.33 -14.20 -21.41
CA ALA A 456 -2.33 -15.60 -21.01
C ALA A 456 -2.89 -15.79 -19.60
N VAL A 457 -4.22 -15.68 -19.47
CA VAL A 457 -4.92 -15.71 -18.18
C VAL A 457 -4.82 -17.07 -17.47
N VAL A 458 -4.63 -18.14 -18.24
CA VAL A 458 -4.47 -19.51 -17.76
C VAL A 458 -3.29 -20.20 -18.44
N PHE A 459 -2.73 -21.21 -17.79
CA PHE A 459 -1.83 -22.18 -18.40
C PHE A 459 -2.48 -23.56 -18.49
N GLN A 460 -2.03 -24.39 -19.43
CA GLN A 460 -2.49 -25.75 -19.60
C GLN A 460 -1.60 -26.71 -18.81
N ARG A 461 -2.21 -27.54 -17.96
CA ARG A 461 -1.60 -28.71 -17.33
C ARG A 461 -2.17 -29.97 -17.99
N THR A 462 -1.28 -30.82 -18.51
CA THR A 462 -1.66 -32.12 -19.10
C THR A 462 -0.98 -33.25 -18.35
N GLU A 463 -1.75 -34.22 -17.88
CA GLU A 463 -1.21 -35.46 -17.35
C GLU A 463 -0.95 -36.44 -18.50
N THR A 464 0.31 -36.83 -18.70
CA THR A 464 0.72 -37.57 -19.91
C THR A 464 0.19 -39.00 -19.94
N GLN A 465 -0.06 -39.61 -18.78
CA GLN A 465 -0.55 -40.98 -18.68
C GLN A 465 -2.04 -41.12 -18.99
N THR A 466 -2.86 -40.16 -18.51
CA THR A 466 -4.32 -40.19 -18.65
C THR A 466 -4.82 -39.33 -19.80
N GLY A 467 -4.00 -38.40 -20.30
CA GLY A 467 -4.42 -37.35 -21.23
C GLY A 467 -5.32 -36.31 -20.58
N ASN A 468 -5.44 -36.29 -19.23
CA ASN A 468 -6.28 -35.34 -18.53
C ASN A 468 -5.71 -33.92 -18.68
N VAL A 469 -6.52 -33.01 -19.23
CA VAL A 469 -6.16 -31.61 -19.45
C VAL A 469 -6.94 -30.72 -18.49
N ARG A 470 -6.23 -29.82 -17.81
CA ARG A 470 -6.79 -28.76 -16.97
C ARG A 470 -6.19 -27.41 -17.34
N TYR A 471 -6.99 -26.36 -17.22
CA TYR A 471 -6.58 -24.98 -17.46
C TYR A 471 -6.57 -24.25 -16.13
N ILE A 472 -5.38 -23.95 -15.61
CA ILE A 472 -5.19 -23.39 -14.27
C ILE A 472 -4.92 -21.88 -14.41
N TYR A 473 -5.56 -21.08 -13.55
CA TYR A 473 -5.37 -19.63 -13.53
C TYR A 473 -4.04 -19.23 -12.93
N HIS A 474 -3.40 -18.23 -13.53
CA HIS A 474 -2.23 -17.58 -12.95
C HIS A 474 -2.63 -16.68 -11.77
N GLY A 475 -1.71 -16.42 -10.83
CA GLY A 475 -1.95 -15.45 -9.77
C GLY A 475 -2.21 -14.04 -10.33
N ASN A 476 -3.12 -13.29 -9.71
CA ASN A 476 -3.51 -11.96 -10.16
C ASN A 476 -4.10 -11.13 -9.00
N ASP A 477 -3.79 -9.84 -8.95
CA ASP A 477 -4.23 -8.85 -7.96
C ASP A 477 -5.41 -7.96 -8.43
N GLY A 478 -5.95 -8.22 -9.63
CA GLY A 478 -6.97 -7.44 -10.31
C GLY A 478 -6.40 -6.50 -11.39
N THR A 479 -5.12 -6.61 -11.72
CA THR A 479 -4.51 -5.94 -12.87
C THR A 479 -4.70 -6.74 -14.16
N SER A 480 -4.55 -6.07 -15.31
CA SER A 480 -4.75 -6.70 -16.63
C SER A 480 -3.71 -7.76 -16.99
N MET A 481 -2.57 -7.80 -16.29
CA MET A 481 -1.48 -8.74 -16.55
C MET A 481 -1.31 -9.68 -15.35
N PRO A 482 -1.61 -10.98 -15.49
CA PRO A 482 -1.39 -11.92 -14.41
C PRO A 482 0.11 -12.18 -14.16
N TRP A 483 0.43 -12.76 -13.02
CA TRP A 483 1.76 -13.27 -12.72
C TRP A 483 1.96 -14.63 -13.42
N ASN A 484 2.34 -14.61 -14.70
CA ASN A 484 2.37 -15.78 -15.60
C ASN A 484 3.31 -16.94 -15.18
N ASP A 485 4.15 -16.77 -14.16
CA ASP A 485 4.97 -17.84 -13.59
C ASP A 485 4.40 -18.43 -12.30
N THR A 486 3.17 -18.05 -11.93
CA THR A 486 2.46 -18.51 -10.72
C THR A 486 1.13 -19.20 -11.04
N ALA A 487 0.61 -19.99 -10.10
CA ALA A 487 -0.65 -20.72 -10.16
C ALA A 487 -1.51 -20.38 -8.93
N GLN A 488 -2.71 -19.86 -9.16
CA GLN A 488 -3.58 -19.33 -8.12
C GLN A 488 -4.27 -20.43 -7.29
N LEU A 489 -4.15 -20.35 -5.97
CA LEU A 489 -4.84 -21.25 -5.05
C LEU A 489 -6.33 -20.90 -4.89
N ASP A 490 -7.15 -21.93 -4.72
CA ASP A 490 -8.61 -21.80 -4.55
C ASP A 490 -9.00 -21.77 -3.07
N PHE A 491 -8.98 -20.57 -2.48
CA PHE A 491 -9.40 -20.34 -1.10
C PHE A 491 -10.90 -20.51 -0.86
N LEU A 492 -11.70 -20.82 -1.88
CA LEU A 492 -13.09 -21.25 -1.66
C LEU A 492 -13.14 -22.63 -0.99
N LYS A 493 -12.11 -23.47 -1.18
CA LYS A 493 -11.98 -24.81 -0.60
C LYS A 493 -11.36 -24.78 0.80
N GLY A 494 -12.07 -25.36 1.77
CA GLY A 494 -11.60 -25.43 3.17
C GLY A 494 -10.28 -26.20 3.35
N GLU A 495 -10.08 -27.27 2.59
CA GLU A 495 -8.84 -28.07 2.62
C GLU A 495 -7.61 -27.28 2.14
N VAL A 496 -7.79 -26.36 1.18
CA VAL A 496 -6.71 -25.50 0.68
C VAL A 496 -6.34 -24.48 1.74
N ARG A 497 -7.34 -23.84 2.38
CA ARG A 497 -7.12 -22.92 3.50
C ARG A 497 -6.34 -23.60 4.63
N GLU A 498 -6.71 -24.82 5.03
CA GLU A 498 -5.99 -25.57 6.05
C GLU A 498 -4.56 -25.94 5.62
N ALA A 499 -4.36 -26.39 4.38
CA ALA A 499 -3.02 -26.71 3.87
C ALA A 499 -2.10 -25.47 3.87
N VAL A 500 -2.62 -24.30 3.50
CA VAL A 500 -1.87 -23.03 3.58
C VAL A 500 -1.59 -22.67 5.03
N ILE A 501 -2.56 -22.76 5.96
CA ILE A 501 -2.32 -22.51 7.40
C ILE A 501 -1.21 -23.41 7.95
N GLN A 502 -1.22 -24.70 7.63
CA GLN A 502 -0.18 -25.63 8.05
C GLN A 502 1.19 -25.26 7.47
N THR A 503 1.23 -24.75 6.25
CA THR A 503 2.45 -24.23 5.63
C THR A 503 2.95 -22.96 6.33
N ILE A 504 2.04 -22.04 6.70
CA ILE A 504 2.39 -20.85 7.51
C ILE A 504 2.97 -21.29 8.86
N LEU A 505 2.36 -22.27 9.54
CA LEU A 505 2.88 -22.83 10.79
C LEU A 505 4.24 -23.50 10.59
N HIS A 506 4.46 -24.18 9.47
CA HIS A 506 5.77 -24.74 9.11
C HIS A 506 6.83 -23.63 8.98
N VAL A 507 6.51 -22.53 8.30
CA VAL A 507 7.38 -21.35 8.18
C VAL A 507 7.63 -20.70 9.56
N ALA A 508 6.60 -20.57 10.40
CA ALA A 508 6.71 -20.02 11.76
C ALA A 508 7.66 -20.81 12.67
N ARG A 509 7.83 -22.12 12.45
CA ARG A 509 8.81 -22.93 13.19
C ARG A 509 10.26 -22.58 12.82
N LYS A 510 10.47 -21.97 11.65
CA LYS A 510 11.79 -21.56 11.15
C LYS A 510 12.10 -20.11 11.47
N PHE A 511 11.10 -19.22 11.38
CA PHE A 511 11.25 -17.76 11.47
C PHE A 511 10.40 -17.17 12.60
N SER A 512 11.00 -16.29 13.41
CA SER A 512 10.27 -15.53 14.45
C SER A 512 9.50 -14.34 13.87
N ILE A 513 9.80 -13.93 12.64
CA ILE A 513 9.15 -12.84 11.93
C ILE A 513 8.72 -13.36 10.55
N ILE A 514 7.45 -13.23 10.21
CA ILE A 514 6.92 -13.62 8.91
C ILE A 514 6.36 -12.39 8.22
N ARG A 515 6.81 -12.13 7.00
CA ARG A 515 6.21 -11.14 6.11
C ARG A 515 5.33 -11.86 5.09
N PHE A 516 4.06 -11.51 5.06
CA PHE A 516 3.09 -12.03 4.10
C PHE A 516 3.03 -11.12 2.87
N ASP A 517 3.32 -11.71 1.71
CA ASP A 517 3.24 -11.06 0.41
C ASP A 517 1.78 -10.89 -0.05
N ALA A 518 1.48 -9.74 -0.66
CA ALA A 518 0.19 -9.40 -1.25
C ALA A 518 -1.03 -9.79 -0.39
N ALA A 519 -0.95 -9.58 0.93
CA ALA A 519 -1.89 -10.14 1.89
C ALA A 519 -3.34 -9.68 1.66
N MET A 520 -3.52 -8.48 1.11
CA MET A 520 -4.82 -7.90 0.78
C MET A 520 -5.66 -8.77 -0.17
N THR A 521 -5.01 -9.51 -1.09
CA THR A 521 -5.66 -10.36 -2.10
C THR A 521 -6.46 -11.51 -1.47
N LEU A 522 -6.04 -11.97 -0.28
CA LEU A 522 -6.65 -13.09 0.42
C LEU A 522 -7.68 -12.70 1.48
N THR A 523 -7.93 -11.40 1.66
CA THR A 523 -9.11 -11.00 2.46
C THR A 523 -10.36 -11.53 1.81
N LYS A 524 -11.31 -12.02 2.59
CA LYS A 524 -12.55 -12.64 2.10
C LYS A 524 -13.28 -11.74 1.08
N GLN A 525 -13.32 -10.43 1.35
CA GLN A 525 -13.93 -9.44 0.45
C GLN A 525 -13.22 -9.36 -0.91
N HIS A 526 -11.88 -9.25 -0.92
CA HIS A 526 -11.15 -9.11 -2.18
C HIS A 526 -11.01 -10.43 -2.93
N PHE A 527 -10.87 -11.55 -2.22
CA PHE A 527 -10.88 -12.87 -2.84
C PHE A 527 -12.19 -13.10 -3.60
N GLN A 528 -13.34 -12.74 -3.01
CA GLN A 528 -14.63 -12.78 -3.73
C GLN A 528 -14.61 -11.84 -4.94
N ARG A 529 -14.26 -10.57 -4.75
CA ARG A 529 -14.25 -9.57 -5.83
C ARG A 529 -13.44 -10.05 -7.05
N LEU A 530 -12.26 -10.62 -6.82
CA LEU A 530 -11.33 -11.03 -7.85
C LEU A 530 -11.72 -12.34 -8.53
N TRP A 531 -12.00 -13.39 -7.73
CA TRP A 531 -12.10 -14.76 -8.25
C TRP A 531 -13.53 -15.27 -8.40
N TYR A 532 -14.47 -14.74 -7.62
CA TYR A 532 -15.88 -15.14 -7.56
C TYR A 532 -16.81 -13.92 -7.42
N PRO A 533 -16.74 -12.94 -8.36
CA PRO A 533 -17.38 -11.64 -8.19
C PRO A 533 -18.89 -11.77 -7.99
N GLN A 534 -19.51 -10.77 -7.35
CA GLN A 534 -20.97 -10.73 -7.34
C GLN A 534 -21.47 -10.38 -8.75
N PRO A 535 -22.65 -10.88 -9.17
CA PRO A 535 -23.24 -10.47 -10.44
C PRO A 535 -23.37 -8.95 -10.53
N GLY A 536 -22.78 -8.35 -11.55
CA GLY A 536 -22.77 -6.90 -11.77
C GLY A 536 -21.55 -6.17 -11.20
N SER A 537 -20.64 -6.87 -10.52
CA SER A 537 -19.37 -6.32 -10.02
C SER A 537 -18.13 -6.99 -10.61
N GLY A 538 -18.28 -7.83 -11.64
CA GLY A 538 -17.19 -8.53 -12.30
C GLY A 538 -16.37 -7.66 -13.27
N GLY A 539 -15.38 -8.28 -13.91
CA GLY A 539 -14.48 -7.63 -14.88
C GLY A 539 -13.07 -7.32 -14.39
N ASP A 540 -12.72 -7.75 -13.16
CA ASP A 540 -11.35 -7.62 -12.63
C ASP A 540 -10.40 -8.65 -13.22
N ILE A 541 -10.73 -9.93 -13.12
CA ILE A 541 -9.96 -11.01 -13.74
C ILE A 541 -10.75 -11.55 -14.92
N PRO A 542 -10.17 -11.58 -16.14
CA PRO A 542 -10.87 -12.08 -17.32
C PRO A 542 -11.39 -13.51 -17.13
N SER A 543 -12.56 -13.80 -17.69
CA SER A 543 -13.36 -15.04 -17.56
C SER A 543 -13.91 -15.37 -16.17
N ARG A 544 -13.60 -14.58 -15.12
CA ARG A 544 -14.12 -14.87 -13.77
C ARG A 544 -15.57 -14.43 -13.57
N ALA A 545 -16.10 -13.57 -14.43
CA ALA A 545 -17.53 -13.25 -14.47
C ALA A 545 -18.41 -14.50 -14.71
N ASP A 546 -17.88 -15.50 -15.43
CA ASP A 546 -18.53 -16.80 -15.65
C ASP A 546 -18.80 -17.58 -14.35
N HIS A 547 -18.04 -17.26 -13.30
CA HIS A 547 -18.11 -17.91 -11.98
C HIS A 547 -18.65 -16.96 -10.90
N ALA A 548 -19.42 -15.95 -11.31
CA ALA A 548 -20.01 -14.99 -10.39
C ALA A 548 -20.90 -15.68 -9.34
N MET A 549 -20.77 -15.25 -8.08
CA MET A 549 -21.40 -15.89 -6.93
C MET A 549 -22.03 -14.84 -6.01
N MET A 550 -23.24 -15.13 -5.53
CA MET A 550 -23.91 -14.28 -4.54
C MET A 550 -23.16 -14.29 -3.21
N ARG A 551 -23.25 -13.19 -2.44
CA ARG A 551 -22.58 -13.06 -1.14
C ARG A 551 -22.91 -14.20 -0.19
N GLU A 552 -24.18 -14.60 -0.11
CA GLU A 552 -24.65 -15.63 0.82
C GLU A 552 -24.07 -17.02 0.48
N GLU A 553 -23.98 -17.34 -0.81
CA GLU A 553 -23.39 -18.60 -1.27
C GLU A 553 -21.89 -18.64 -1.04
N PHE A 554 -21.20 -17.53 -1.35
CA PHE A 554 -19.78 -17.37 -1.10
C PHE A 554 -19.47 -17.47 0.40
N ASP A 555 -20.26 -16.79 1.24
CA ASP A 555 -20.11 -16.83 2.69
C ASP A 555 -20.35 -18.23 3.28
N ARG A 556 -21.19 -19.06 2.65
CA ARG A 556 -21.37 -20.46 3.05
C ARG A 556 -20.11 -21.30 2.79
N LEU A 557 -19.40 -21.06 1.68
CA LEU A 557 -18.20 -21.81 1.28
C LEU A 557 -16.92 -21.26 1.93
N PHE A 558 -16.88 -19.95 2.16
CA PHE A 558 -15.81 -19.21 2.83
C PHE A 558 -16.36 -18.54 4.11
N PRO A 559 -16.69 -19.29 5.16
CA PRO A 559 -17.44 -18.80 6.31
C PRO A 559 -16.67 -17.81 7.20
N ARG A 560 -15.36 -18.02 7.36
CA ARG A 560 -14.51 -17.22 8.25
C ARG A 560 -13.48 -16.46 7.43
N GLU A 561 -13.00 -15.36 7.99
CA GLU A 561 -11.92 -14.60 7.37
C GLU A 561 -10.59 -15.35 7.55
N PHE A 562 -9.91 -15.66 6.44
CA PHE A 562 -8.73 -16.52 6.44
C PHE A 562 -7.63 -15.98 7.35
N TRP A 563 -7.35 -14.67 7.25
CA TRP A 563 -6.32 -14.04 8.06
C TRP A 563 -6.65 -14.05 9.55
N ARG A 564 -7.93 -13.98 9.92
CA ARG A 564 -8.35 -14.11 11.31
C ARG A 564 -8.03 -15.51 11.83
N GLU A 565 -8.31 -16.54 11.03
CA GLU A 565 -7.97 -17.93 11.39
C GLU A 565 -6.45 -18.12 11.52
N VAL A 566 -5.66 -17.57 10.59
CA VAL A 566 -4.19 -17.60 10.66
C VAL A 566 -3.69 -16.98 11.97
N VAL A 567 -4.14 -15.78 12.31
CA VAL A 567 -3.69 -15.08 13.52
C VAL A 567 -4.12 -15.84 14.77
N ASP A 568 -5.35 -16.36 14.82
CA ASP A 568 -5.83 -17.16 15.97
C ASP A 568 -5.00 -18.43 16.17
N ARG A 569 -4.68 -19.14 15.08
CA ARG A 569 -3.85 -20.35 15.12
C ARG A 569 -2.40 -20.03 15.53
N ILE A 570 -1.82 -18.95 14.99
CA ILE A 570 -0.47 -18.51 15.38
C ILE A 570 -0.43 -18.12 16.86
N ASN A 571 -1.41 -17.38 17.36
CA ASN A 571 -1.46 -17.00 18.78
C ASN A 571 -1.62 -18.22 19.70
N ALA A 572 -2.34 -19.25 19.26
CA ALA A 572 -2.54 -20.46 20.04
C ALA A 572 -1.31 -21.41 20.00
N GLU A 573 -0.66 -21.55 18.85
CA GLU A 573 0.37 -22.58 18.62
C GLU A 573 1.80 -22.04 18.62
N MET A 574 1.99 -20.79 18.17
CA MET A 574 3.29 -20.17 17.92
C MET A 574 3.31 -18.68 18.36
N PRO A 575 2.98 -18.36 19.63
CA PRO A 575 2.77 -16.97 20.09
C PRO A 575 4.01 -16.07 20.00
N ASP A 576 5.21 -16.64 19.87
CA ASP A 576 6.48 -15.89 19.69
C ASP A 576 6.74 -15.51 18.22
N THR A 577 5.71 -15.47 17.38
CA THR A 577 5.81 -15.14 15.94
C THR A 577 5.22 -13.77 15.65
N LEU A 578 6.05 -12.85 15.15
CA LEU A 578 5.62 -11.55 14.67
C LEU A 578 5.13 -11.64 13.21
N LEU A 579 3.90 -11.17 12.96
CA LEU A 579 3.27 -11.23 11.63
C LEU A 579 3.21 -9.84 10.99
N LEU A 580 3.83 -9.69 9.82
CA LEU A 580 3.84 -8.47 9.01
C LEU A 580 2.99 -8.70 7.76
N ALA A 581 1.94 -7.92 7.58
CA ALA A 581 1.13 -7.94 6.37
C ALA A 581 1.62 -6.85 5.39
N GLU A 582 2.02 -7.26 4.18
CA GLU A 582 2.02 -6.35 3.05
C GLU A 582 0.57 -6.21 2.55
N ALA A 583 -0.12 -5.18 3.03
CA ALA A 583 -1.47 -4.85 2.59
C ALA A 583 -1.53 -3.41 2.11
N PHE A 584 -2.27 -3.19 1.03
CA PHE A 584 -2.59 -1.87 0.48
C PHE A 584 -4.11 -1.73 0.39
N TRP A 585 -4.59 -0.71 -0.33
CA TRP A 585 -6.01 -0.44 -0.59
C TRP A 585 -6.80 0.07 0.63
N LEU A 586 -6.16 0.84 1.50
CA LEU A 586 -6.79 1.45 2.70
C LEU A 586 -7.28 0.41 3.72
N LEU A 587 -6.72 -0.80 3.68
CA LEU A 587 -7.04 -1.92 4.58
C LEU A 587 -6.11 -2.02 5.78
N GLU A 588 -5.17 -1.10 5.95
CA GLU A 588 -4.14 -1.19 6.98
C GLU A 588 -4.77 -1.30 8.37
N GLY A 589 -5.74 -0.42 8.66
CA GLY A 589 -6.54 -0.47 9.88
C GLY A 589 -7.31 -1.78 10.05
N TYR A 590 -7.87 -2.34 8.96
CA TYR A 590 -8.61 -3.61 9.00
C TYR A 590 -7.69 -4.79 9.36
N PHE A 591 -6.51 -4.87 8.76
CA PHE A 591 -5.53 -5.93 9.04
C PHE A 591 -5.08 -5.95 10.49
N VAL A 592 -4.82 -4.78 11.07
CA VAL A 592 -4.29 -4.73 12.44
C VAL A 592 -5.38 -4.74 13.49
N ARG A 593 -6.45 -3.96 13.31
CA ARG A 593 -7.54 -3.81 14.29
C ARG A 593 -8.49 -4.99 14.29
N THR A 594 -8.90 -5.48 13.12
CA THR A 594 -9.95 -6.51 13.01
C THR A 594 -9.34 -7.91 12.84
N LEU A 595 -8.36 -8.04 11.93
CA LEU A 595 -7.71 -9.34 11.66
C LEU A 595 -6.63 -9.70 12.68
N GLY A 596 -6.12 -8.72 13.42
CA GLY A 596 -5.16 -8.95 14.50
C GLY A 596 -3.72 -9.15 14.01
N MET A 597 -3.37 -8.73 12.79
CA MET A 597 -1.97 -8.72 12.36
C MET A 597 -1.14 -7.83 13.29
N HIS A 598 0.08 -8.26 13.60
CA HIS A 598 0.96 -7.50 14.47
C HIS A 598 1.37 -6.19 13.80
N ARG A 599 1.75 -6.27 12.53
CA ARG A 599 2.25 -5.13 11.74
C ARG A 599 1.65 -5.12 10.33
N VAL A 600 1.55 -3.93 9.74
CA VAL A 600 1.08 -3.74 8.36
C VAL A 600 1.89 -2.65 7.67
N TYR A 601 2.14 -2.79 6.37
CA TYR A 601 2.92 -1.82 5.60
C TYR A 601 2.28 -0.43 5.57
N ASN A 602 3.11 0.61 5.59
CA ASN A 602 2.69 2.00 5.47
C ASN A 602 3.33 2.65 4.25
N SER A 603 2.86 2.32 3.04
CA SER A 603 3.37 2.92 1.80
C SER A 603 3.13 4.43 1.71
N ALA A 604 2.14 4.95 2.45
CA ALA A 604 1.89 6.38 2.55
C ALA A 604 3.08 7.13 3.17
N PHE A 605 3.80 6.53 4.13
CA PHE A 605 5.03 7.11 4.69
C PHE A 605 6.04 7.44 3.58
N MET A 606 6.37 6.46 2.74
CA MET A 606 7.34 6.62 1.67
C MET A 606 6.86 7.61 0.60
N HIS A 607 5.70 7.35 -0.01
CA HIS A 607 5.24 8.12 -1.16
C HIS A 607 4.92 9.57 -0.82
N MET A 608 4.29 9.85 0.33
CA MET A 608 3.91 11.21 0.70
C MET A 608 5.13 12.03 1.12
N LEU A 609 6.07 11.45 1.88
CA LEU A 609 7.29 12.17 2.28
C LEU A 609 8.23 12.42 1.09
N MET A 610 8.34 11.46 0.17
CA MET A 610 9.10 11.63 -1.08
C MET A 610 8.57 12.82 -1.89
N LYS A 611 7.25 12.86 -2.11
CA LYS A 611 6.54 13.88 -2.90
C LYS A 611 6.29 15.20 -2.13
N GLU A 612 6.75 15.31 -0.88
CA GLU A 612 6.48 16.45 0.01
C GLU A 612 4.98 16.75 0.19
N GLU A 613 4.14 15.72 0.12
CA GLU A 613 2.71 15.80 0.43
C GLU A 613 2.48 15.80 1.96
N ASN A 614 3.21 16.66 2.68
CA ASN A 614 3.32 16.66 4.13
C ASN A 614 1.97 16.82 4.84
N ALA A 615 1.11 17.70 4.30
CA ALA A 615 -0.24 17.92 4.81
C ALA A 615 -1.10 16.63 4.79
N LYS A 616 -0.97 15.81 3.72
CA LYS A 616 -1.69 14.54 3.61
C LYS A 616 -1.18 13.53 4.64
N TYR A 617 0.14 13.43 4.81
CA TYR A 617 0.72 12.49 5.79
C TYR A 617 0.41 12.90 7.24
N ARG A 618 0.47 14.21 7.55
CA ARG A 618 0.01 14.75 8.85
C ARG A 618 -1.46 14.46 9.09
N ALA A 619 -2.33 14.66 8.10
CA ALA A 619 -3.74 14.31 8.20
C ALA A 619 -3.95 12.82 8.49
N LEU A 620 -3.20 11.93 7.84
CA LEU A 620 -3.24 10.48 8.10
C LEU A 620 -2.91 10.17 9.56
N ILE A 621 -1.83 10.74 10.12
CA ILE A 621 -1.46 10.51 11.53
C ILE A 621 -2.53 11.10 12.46
N LYS A 622 -2.98 12.34 12.22
CA LYS A 622 -4.03 13.00 13.03
C LYS A 622 -5.31 12.16 13.06
N ASN A 623 -5.77 11.70 11.91
CA ASN A 623 -6.96 10.84 11.79
C ASN A 623 -6.78 9.51 12.53
N THR A 624 -5.58 8.91 12.44
CA THR A 624 -5.27 7.66 13.14
C THR A 624 -5.28 7.85 14.65
N LEU A 625 -4.68 8.93 15.18
CA LEU A 625 -4.67 9.24 16.61
C LEU A 625 -6.07 9.58 17.17
N ALA A 626 -6.89 10.27 16.38
CA ALA A 626 -8.26 10.60 16.74
C ALA A 626 -9.22 9.40 16.65
N TYR A 627 -8.87 8.36 15.88
CA TYR A 627 -9.68 7.15 15.72
C TYR A 627 -9.24 6.02 16.65
N ASN A 628 -7.99 5.55 16.54
CA ASN A 628 -7.40 4.56 17.42
C ASN A 628 -5.86 4.63 17.34
N PRO A 629 -5.17 5.21 18.35
CA PRO A 629 -3.72 5.34 18.36
C PRO A 629 -2.95 4.02 18.26
N GLU A 630 -3.56 2.89 18.68
CA GLU A 630 -2.91 1.57 18.63
C GLU A 630 -2.58 1.12 17.20
N ILE A 631 -3.25 1.69 16.19
CA ILE A 631 -2.94 1.44 14.78
C ILE A 631 -1.56 2.02 14.42
N LEU A 632 -1.20 3.19 14.95
CA LEU A 632 0.05 3.88 14.61
C LEU A 632 1.29 3.04 14.95
N LYS A 633 1.32 2.37 16.12
CA LYS A 633 2.44 1.49 16.50
C LYS A 633 2.53 0.19 15.69
N ARG A 634 1.56 -0.07 14.81
CA ARG A 634 1.52 -1.27 13.98
C ARG A 634 1.95 -1.03 12.55
N TYR A 635 2.20 0.22 12.17
CA TYR A 635 2.75 0.50 10.85
C TYR A 635 4.20 0.03 10.73
N VAL A 636 4.51 -0.56 9.57
CA VAL A 636 5.88 -0.75 9.10
C VAL A 636 6.23 0.46 8.25
N ASN A 637 7.10 1.33 8.76
CA ASN A 637 7.59 2.50 8.04
C ASN A 637 8.89 2.14 7.33
N PHE A 638 8.99 2.48 6.04
CA PHE A 638 10.15 2.23 5.21
C PHE A 638 10.36 3.36 4.20
N MET A 639 11.61 3.58 3.79
CA MET A 639 11.97 4.52 2.72
C MET A 639 12.03 3.86 1.34
N SER A 640 12.11 2.55 1.32
CA SER A 640 12.12 1.72 0.12
C SER A 640 11.77 0.30 0.52
N ASN A 641 11.27 -0.48 -0.42
CA ASN A 641 11.05 -1.92 -0.29
C ASN A 641 11.58 -2.60 -1.58
N PRO A 642 11.59 -3.93 -1.68
CA PRO A 642 12.11 -4.63 -2.85
C PRO A 642 11.44 -4.27 -4.19
N ASP A 643 10.18 -3.85 -4.16
CA ASP A 643 9.39 -3.53 -5.35
C ASP A 643 9.50 -2.05 -5.77
N GLU A 644 10.05 -1.20 -4.90
CA GLU A 644 10.18 0.24 -5.09
C GLU A 644 11.58 0.66 -5.55
N GLN A 645 11.75 1.93 -5.93
CA GLN A 645 13.08 2.49 -6.22
C GLN A 645 13.96 2.53 -4.97
N THR A 646 15.28 2.57 -5.13
CA THR A 646 16.21 2.65 -3.99
C THR A 646 15.98 3.92 -3.17
N ALA A 647 16.29 3.89 -1.88
CA ALA A 647 16.07 5.03 -1.00
C ALA A 647 16.86 6.27 -1.46
N ILE A 648 18.07 6.11 -2.00
CA ILE A 648 18.85 7.20 -2.57
C ILE A 648 18.19 7.77 -3.83
N ALA A 649 17.68 6.93 -4.74
CA ALA A 649 17.00 7.42 -5.93
C ALA A 649 15.75 8.25 -5.58
N GLN A 650 15.09 7.93 -4.46
CA GLN A 650 13.88 8.62 -4.02
C GLN A 650 14.15 9.87 -3.18
N PHE A 651 15.14 9.86 -2.28
CA PHE A 651 15.36 10.91 -1.27
C PHE A 651 16.71 11.63 -1.35
N GLY A 652 17.60 11.19 -2.24
CA GLY A 652 18.99 11.64 -2.27
C GLY A 652 19.79 11.10 -1.08
N LYS A 653 20.84 11.84 -0.68
CA LYS A 653 21.77 11.43 0.40
C LYS A 653 21.98 12.49 1.49
N ASP A 654 21.34 13.64 1.35
CA ASP A 654 21.51 14.79 2.24
C ASP A 654 20.41 14.85 3.31
N ASP A 655 20.14 16.04 3.85
CA ASP A 655 19.25 16.25 5.00
C ASP A 655 17.82 15.72 4.79
N LYS A 656 17.29 15.71 3.56
CA LYS A 656 15.98 15.09 3.26
C LYS A 656 15.97 13.59 3.55
N TYR A 657 17.00 12.87 3.10
CA TYR A 657 17.15 11.44 3.36
C TYR A 657 17.21 11.18 4.87
N PHE A 658 18.08 11.90 5.59
CA PHE A 658 18.29 11.67 7.02
C PHE A 658 17.10 12.12 7.87
N GLY A 659 16.38 13.18 7.48
CA GLY A 659 15.17 13.61 8.17
C GLY A 659 14.03 12.60 8.03
N VAL A 660 13.88 11.96 6.87
CA VAL A 660 12.91 10.86 6.69
C VAL A 660 13.37 9.58 7.41
N ALA A 661 14.66 9.23 7.36
CA ALA A 661 15.21 8.11 8.12
C ALA A 661 15.03 8.29 9.64
N LEU A 662 15.21 9.53 10.13
CA LEU A 662 14.91 9.92 11.51
C LEU A 662 13.45 9.61 11.83
N MET A 663 12.50 10.15 11.05
CA MET A 663 11.07 9.88 11.25
C MET A 663 10.76 8.38 11.25
N MET A 664 11.38 7.62 10.35
CA MET A 664 11.20 6.17 10.26
C MET A 664 11.57 5.46 11.57
N VAL A 665 12.66 5.91 12.23
CA VAL A 665 13.17 5.30 13.48
C VAL A 665 12.70 5.98 14.77
N THR A 666 11.99 7.11 14.72
CA THR A 666 11.48 7.82 15.92
C THR A 666 9.95 7.91 15.99
N LEU A 667 9.22 7.60 14.91
CA LEU A 667 7.79 7.37 15.00
C LEU A 667 7.48 6.00 15.65
N PRO A 668 6.28 5.86 16.27
CA PRO A 668 5.77 4.55 16.66
C PRO A 668 5.60 3.65 15.43
N GLY A 669 5.83 2.36 15.61
CA GLY A 669 5.84 1.39 14.51
C GLY A 669 7.13 0.59 14.40
N LEU A 670 7.23 -0.19 13.34
CA LEU A 670 8.40 -0.99 13.00
C LEU A 670 9.17 -0.30 11.86
N PRO A 671 10.42 0.15 12.07
CA PRO A 671 11.28 0.61 10.99
C PRO A 671 11.81 -0.57 10.16
N MET A 672 11.74 -0.45 8.84
CA MET A 672 12.31 -1.42 7.91
C MET A 672 13.28 -0.73 6.94
N PHE A 673 14.54 -1.18 6.95
CA PHE A 673 15.59 -0.75 6.03
C PHE A 673 15.63 -1.66 4.81
N ALA A 674 15.74 -1.07 3.62
CA ALA A 674 15.86 -1.81 2.36
C ALA A 674 17.29 -2.34 2.12
N HIS A 675 17.41 -3.27 1.17
CA HIS A 675 18.71 -3.77 0.73
C HIS A 675 19.56 -2.61 0.20
N GLY A 676 20.77 -2.44 0.74
CA GLY A 676 21.73 -1.43 0.28
C GLY A 676 21.41 -0.01 0.72
N GLN A 677 20.37 0.22 1.53
CA GLN A 677 19.97 1.57 1.95
C GLN A 677 21.05 2.27 2.78
N VAL A 678 21.67 1.57 3.73
CA VAL A 678 22.73 2.14 4.59
C VAL A 678 24.01 2.34 3.79
N GLU A 679 24.33 1.39 2.91
CA GLU A 679 25.51 1.41 2.05
C GLU A 679 25.40 2.40 0.88
N GLY A 680 24.18 2.83 0.54
CA GLY A 680 23.90 3.78 -0.52
C GLY A 680 23.94 3.20 -1.93
N PHE A 681 23.55 1.93 -2.11
CA PHE A 681 23.47 1.32 -3.43
C PHE A 681 22.33 1.91 -4.26
N THR A 682 22.60 2.11 -5.55
CA THR A 682 21.67 2.72 -6.49
C THR A 682 20.95 1.70 -7.36
N GLU A 683 21.52 0.50 -7.52
CA GLU A 683 20.90 -0.58 -8.30
C GLU A 683 19.63 -1.11 -7.62
N LYS A 684 18.54 -1.19 -8.39
CA LYS A 684 17.29 -1.84 -7.96
C LYS A 684 17.31 -3.30 -8.37
N TYR A 685 17.11 -4.19 -7.40
CA TYR A 685 17.11 -5.63 -7.64
C TYR A 685 15.70 -6.18 -7.78
N GLY A 686 15.40 -6.75 -8.95
CA GLY A 686 14.22 -7.60 -9.15
C GLY A 686 14.34 -8.95 -8.42
N MET A 687 13.25 -9.70 -8.39
CA MET A 687 13.17 -11.00 -7.70
C MET A 687 13.98 -12.11 -8.42
N GLU A 688 14.45 -11.84 -9.63
CA GLU A 688 15.21 -12.71 -10.52
C GLU A 688 16.73 -12.52 -10.49
N TYR A 689 17.23 -11.61 -9.66
CA TYR A 689 18.66 -11.28 -9.62
C TYR A 689 19.42 -12.31 -8.79
N LYS A 690 20.55 -12.80 -9.34
CA LYS A 690 21.48 -13.72 -8.64
C LYS A 690 22.73 -13.01 -8.09
N ARG A 691 23.03 -11.82 -8.60
CA ARG A 691 24.21 -11.02 -8.26
C ARG A 691 23.92 -9.55 -8.52
N ALA A 692 24.75 -8.67 -7.99
CA ALA A 692 24.75 -7.27 -8.41
C ALA A 692 25.38 -7.16 -9.81
N TYR A 693 24.75 -6.44 -10.73
CA TYR A 693 25.37 -6.14 -12.02
C TYR A 693 26.25 -4.91 -11.96
N TYR A 694 25.93 -3.98 -11.06
CA TYR A 694 26.79 -2.84 -10.79
C TYR A 694 27.85 -3.22 -9.74
N ASP A 695 29.08 -2.79 -10.00
CA ASP A 695 30.17 -2.89 -9.03
C ASP A 695 30.22 -1.61 -8.21
N GLU A 696 29.25 -1.47 -7.30
CA GLU A 696 29.10 -0.30 -6.44
C GLU A 696 29.95 -0.43 -5.17
N ASN A 697 30.72 0.62 -4.87
CA ASN A 697 31.38 0.74 -3.57
C ASN A 697 30.43 1.43 -2.58
N PRO A 698 30.35 0.98 -1.31
CA PRO A 698 29.55 1.66 -0.30
C PRO A 698 29.98 3.12 -0.10
N ASP A 699 29.02 4.02 0.11
CA ASP A 699 29.28 5.41 0.49
C ASP A 699 29.63 5.48 1.99
N GLU A 700 30.94 5.52 2.29
CA GLU A 700 31.45 5.53 3.67
C GLU A 700 30.99 6.76 4.47
N GLU A 701 30.75 7.92 3.83
CA GLU A 701 30.22 9.08 4.57
C GLU A 701 28.75 8.87 4.92
N LEU A 702 27.97 8.31 4.01
CA LEU A 702 26.58 7.95 4.29
C LEU A 702 26.50 6.95 5.46
N ILE A 703 27.34 5.91 5.48
CA ILE A 703 27.41 4.93 6.58
C ILE A 703 27.77 5.63 7.89
N ARG A 704 28.88 6.39 7.93
CA ARG A 704 29.32 7.10 9.15
C ARG A 704 28.26 8.08 9.65
N ARG A 705 27.51 8.69 8.75
CA ARG A 705 26.41 9.58 9.11
C ARG A 705 25.23 8.83 9.71
N HIS A 706 24.88 7.64 9.23
CA HIS A 706 23.90 6.77 9.92
C HIS A 706 24.39 6.37 11.31
N GLU A 707 25.66 6.02 11.46
CA GLU A 707 26.27 5.67 12.76
C GLU A 707 26.23 6.84 13.76
N ARG A 708 26.39 8.07 13.27
CA ARG A 708 26.32 9.29 14.10
C ARG A 708 24.89 9.72 14.44
N GLU A 709 23.98 9.71 13.46
CA GLU A 709 22.68 10.39 13.56
C GLU A 709 21.49 9.44 13.77
N ILE A 710 21.53 8.21 13.23
CA ILE A 710 20.36 7.30 13.18
C ILE A 710 20.48 6.11 14.14
N PHE A 711 21.58 5.37 14.12
CA PHE A 711 21.73 4.15 14.92
C PHE A 711 21.67 4.36 16.44
N PRO A 712 22.16 5.49 17.01
CA PRO A 712 21.96 5.79 18.43
C PRO A 712 20.48 5.92 18.82
N LEU A 713 19.61 6.33 17.90
CA LEU A 713 18.16 6.41 18.13
C LEU A 713 17.50 5.04 18.03
N MET A 714 18.01 4.16 17.16
CA MET A 714 17.56 2.77 17.08
C MET A 714 17.86 2.00 18.38
N GLN A 715 19.01 2.23 19.01
CA GLN A 715 19.30 1.64 20.34
C GLN A 715 18.26 2.05 21.40
N LYS A 716 17.63 3.22 21.21
CA LYS A 716 16.53 3.74 22.05
C LYS A 716 15.15 3.44 21.49
N ARG A 717 14.96 2.40 20.66
CA ARG A 717 13.63 2.04 20.12
C ARG A 717 12.54 1.92 21.20
N TYR A 718 12.87 1.48 22.42
CA TYR A 718 11.92 1.42 23.54
C TYR A 718 11.26 2.78 23.87
N LEU A 719 11.93 3.90 23.59
CA LEU A 719 11.43 5.25 23.81
C LEU A 719 10.45 5.69 22.72
N PHE A 720 10.55 5.13 21.52
CA PHE A 720 9.85 5.61 20.33
C PHE A 720 8.76 4.67 19.83
N SER A 721 8.82 3.38 20.16
CA SER A 721 7.96 2.35 19.58
C SER A 721 6.51 2.39 20.03
N GLY A 722 6.23 2.93 21.22
CA GLY A 722 4.90 2.97 21.83
C GLY A 722 4.10 4.22 21.48
N VAL A 723 2.78 4.16 21.65
CA VAL A 723 1.84 5.26 21.39
C VAL A 723 1.24 5.89 22.65
N GLU A 724 1.45 5.27 23.81
CA GLU A 724 0.88 5.71 25.09
C GLU A 724 1.23 7.17 25.40
N ASN A 725 2.53 7.48 25.42
CA ASN A 725 3.07 8.82 25.66
C ASN A 725 3.41 9.58 24.37
N PHE A 726 3.06 9.03 23.20
CA PHE A 726 3.32 9.70 21.93
C PHE A 726 2.36 10.87 21.72
N GLU A 727 2.88 12.06 21.47
CA GLU A 727 2.07 13.24 21.14
C GLU A 727 2.59 13.91 19.88
N LEU A 728 1.69 14.21 18.94
CA LEU A 728 1.98 14.98 17.73
C LEU A 728 1.55 16.43 17.94
N TYR A 729 2.37 17.40 17.55
CA TYR A 729 2.11 18.83 17.70
C TYR A 729 1.89 19.53 16.35
N GLU A 730 1.30 20.72 16.46
CA GLU A 730 1.22 21.70 15.38
C GLU A 730 2.24 22.80 15.63
N LEU A 731 3.18 22.97 14.71
CA LEU A 731 4.03 24.15 14.70
C LEU A 731 3.20 25.33 14.20
N ARG A 732 3.04 26.36 15.03
CA ARG A 732 2.32 27.58 14.66
C ARG A 732 3.31 28.71 14.44
N ASP A 733 3.19 29.38 13.30
CA ASP A 733 4.00 30.56 13.00
C ASP A 733 3.58 31.78 13.85
N HIS A 734 4.26 32.91 13.65
CA HIS A 734 3.96 34.18 14.33
C HIS A 734 2.53 34.71 14.07
N ARG A 735 1.82 34.20 13.06
CA ARG A 735 0.43 34.55 12.72
C ARG A 735 -0.57 33.53 13.28
N GLY A 736 -0.10 32.47 13.94
CA GLY A 736 -0.92 31.39 14.47
C GLY A 736 -1.32 30.33 13.43
N VAL A 737 -0.79 30.41 12.21
CA VAL A 737 -1.06 29.46 11.11
C VAL A 737 -0.23 28.20 11.32
N VAL A 738 -0.85 27.04 11.14
CA VAL A 738 -0.17 25.74 11.26
C VAL A 738 0.72 25.52 10.04
N ASN A 739 2.00 25.26 10.27
CA ASN A 739 2.92 24.83 9.23
C ASN A 739 2.81 23.31 9.04
N GLU A 740 2.14 22.89 7.96
CA GLU A 740 1.97 21.48 7.61
C GLU A 740 3.24 20.81 7.05
N ASN A 741 4.32 21.55 6.80
CA ASN A 741 5.61 21.00 6.38
C ASN A 741 6.48 20.52 7.55
N VAL A 742 6.09 20.82 8.79
CA VAL A 742 6.85 20.43 9.98
C VAL A 742 6.17 19.28 10.72
N PHE A 743 6.94 18.25 10.99
CA PHE A 743 6.58 17.14 11.88
C PHE A 743 7.23 17.37 13.24
N ALA A 744 6.42 17.70 14.24
CA ALA A 744 6.87 17.87 15.61
C ALA A 744 6.14 16.89 16.51
N TYR A 745 6.86 16.05 17.27
CA TYR A 745 6.25 15.06 18.16
C TYR A 745 7.18 14.69 19.31
N SER A 746 6.60 14.22 20.41
CA SER A 746 7.33 13.75 21.57
C SER A 746 6.96 12.31 21.93
N ASN A 747 7.82 11.68 22.71
CA ASN A 747 7.53 10.40 23.37
C ASN A 747 8.30 10.30 24.69
N MET A 748 7.84 9.41 25.57
CA MET A 748 8.42 9.19 26.90
C MET A 748 8.36 7.71 27.28
N ALA A 749 9.46 7.20 27.84
CA ALA A 749 9.54 5.85 28.40
C ALA A 749 10.56 5.81 29.54
N GLY A 750 10.19 5.23 30.68
CA GLY A 750 11.12 5.06 31.82
C GLY A 750 11.71 6.36 32.37
N GLY A 751 11.01 7.50 32.25
CA GLY A 751 11.48 8.82 32.65
C GLY A 751 12.36 9.54 31.62
N GLU A 752 12.79 8.84 30.56
CA GLU A 752 13.45 9.45 29.41
C GLU A 752 12.42 10.13 28.51
N ARG A 753 12.80 11.30 27.98
CA ARG A 753 11.95 12.19 27.20
C ARG A 753 12.64 12.50 25.88
N ALA A 754 11.87 12.52 24.80
CA ALA A 754 12.35 12.97 23.50
C ALA A 754 11.35 13.91 22.84
N LEU A 755 11.87 14.92 22.15
CA LEU A 755 11.11 15.81 21.29
C LEU A 755 11.82 15.94 19.95
N ILE A 756 11.10 15.63 18.88
CA ILE A 756 11.62 15.58 17.52
C ILE A 756 10.89 16.63 16.70
N CYS A 757 11.65 17.44 15.98
CA CYS A 757 11.14 18.39 14.99
C CYS A 757 11.84 18.13 13.66
N TYR A 758 11.09 17.94 12.58
CA TYR A 758 11.64 17.80 11.23
C TYR A 758 10.84 18.64 10.23
N HIS A 759 11.54 19.42 9.42
CA HIS A 759 10.97 20.23 8.36
C HIS A 759 11.16 19.55 7.00
N ASN A 760 10.12 18.90 6.45
CA ASN A 760 10.24 18.20 5.16
C ASN A 760 9.97 19.14 3.96
N LYS A 761 10.68 20.26 3.88
CA LYS A 761 10.56 21.23 2.78
C LYS A 761 11.86 22.01 2.57
N TYR A 762 12.11 22.40 1.31
CA TYR A 762 13.21 23.29 0.97
C TYR A 762 12.84 24.76 1.20
N GLU A 763 12.66 25.14 2.46
CA GLU A 763 12.43 26.52 2.90
C GLU A 763 12.91 26.69 4.34
N GLU A 764 12.98 27.93 4.83
CA GLU A 764 13.21 28.20 6.25
C GLU A 764 11.86 28.42 6.95
N CYS A 765 11.71 27.93 8.17
CA CYS A 765 10.55 28.20 8.98
C CYS A 765 10.88 28.37 10.46
N ALA A 766 10.02 29.10 11.16
CA ALA A 766 10.12 29.31 12.60
C ALA A 766 8.71 29.34 13.20
N GLY A 767 8.58 28.83 14.42
CA GLY A 767 7.30 28.80 15.11
C GLY A 767 7.38 28.16 16.48
N SER A 768 6.23 28.07 17.15
CA SER A 768 6.13 27.46 18.47
C SER A 768 5.25 26.22 18.46
N ILE A 769 5.67 25.20 19.22
CA ILE A 769 4.87 24.01 19.53
C ILE A 769 4.40 24.10 20.99
N ARG A 770 3.10 23.90 21.21
CA ARG A 770 2.53 24.05 22.57
C ARG A 770 1.48 23.00 22.89
N THR A 771 0.55 22.76 21.97
CA THR A 771 -0.59 21.88 22.20
C THR A 771 -0.56 20.75 21.18
N GLY A 772 -0.74 19.52 21.68
CA GLY A 772 -0.84 18.32 20.87
C GLY A 772 -2.16 18.26 20.11
N VAL A 773 -2.15 17.52 19.00
CA VAL A 773 -3.37 17.21 18.25
C VAL A 773 -4.29 16.32 19.09
N PRO A 774 -5.61 16.32 18.84
CA PRO A 774 -6.52 15.46 19.58
C PRO A 774 -6.17 13.98 19.42
N LYS A 775 -5.98 13.28 20.56
CA LYS A 775 -5.69 11.85 20.62
C LYS A 775 -6.66 11.17 21.57
N ILE A 776 -7.17 9.99 21.20
CA ILE A 776 -7.98 9.17 22.13
C ILE A 776 -7.06 8.59 23.21
N GLN A 777 -7.38 8.87 24.48
CA GLN A 777 -6.57 8.39 25.62
C GLN A 777 -7.04 7.04 26.16
N SER A 778 -8.32 6.71 25.97
CA SER A 778 -8.91 5.43 26.35
C SER A 778 -10.11 5.13 25.45
N ALA A 779 -10.46 3.85 25.27
CA ALA A 779 -11.59 3.43 24.44
C ALA A 779 -12.95 4.04 24.84
N HIS A 780 -13.06 4.65 26.03
CA HIS A 780 -14.28 5.20 26.60
C HIS A 780 -14.29 6.74 26.68
N SER A 781 -13.20 7.40 26.26
CA SER A 781 -13.05 8.86 26.29
C SER A 781 -12.92 9.41 24.87
N GLY A 782 -13.57 10.54 24.58
CA GLY A 782 -13.37 11.26 23.32
C GLY A 782 -11.92 11.75 23.14
N PRO A 783 -11.52 12.14 21.91
CA PRO A 783 -10.20 12.69 21.64
C PRO A 783 -9.94 13.95 22.49
N ALA A 784 -8.77 14.02 23.13
CA ALA A 784 -8.35 15.16 23.93
C ALA A 784 -6.92 15.58 23.57
N SER A 785 -6.64 16.86 23.64
CA SER A 785 -5.30 17.42 23.43
C SER A 785 -4.56 17.55 24.77
N ARG A 786 -3.25 17.30 24.75
CA ARG A 786 -2.34 17.57 25.87
C ARG A 786 -1.37 18.69 25.51
N SER A 787 -1.00 19.51 26.47
CA SER A 787 0.08 20.48 26.32
C SER A 787 1.45 19.79 26.27
N LEU A 788 2.46 20.49 25.75
CA LEU A 788 3.85 20.04 25.73
C LEU A 788 4.34 19.65 27.13
N ALA A 789 4.04 20.48 28.13
CA ALA A 789 4.42 20.20 29.52
C ALA A 789 3.74 18.95 30.08
N GLU A 790 2.44 18.76 29.86
CA GLU A 790 1.74 17.54 30.30
C GLU A 790 2.31 16.28 29.63
N SER A 791 2.55 16.35 28.32
CA SER A 791 3.05 15.21 27.53
C SER A 791 4.46 14.78 27.88
N LEU A 792 5.32 15.73 28.25
CA LEU A 792 6.69 15.47 28.68
C LEU A 792 6.79 15.36 30.21
N ALA A 793 5.67 15.37 30.94
CA ALA A 793 5.64 15.39 32.41
C ALA A 793 6.63 16.42 33.00
N LEU A 794 6.49 17.67 32.56
CA LEU A 794 7.28 18.82 33.03
C LEU A 794 6.55 19.51 34.18
N ASP A 795 7.33 19.87 35.20
CA ASP A 795 6.92 20.68 36.32
C ASP A 795 6.97 22.17 35.96
N SER A 796 5.86 22.85 36.20
CA SER A 796 5.66 24.27 35.89
C SER A 796 5.82 25.19 37.11
N ARG A 797 6.25 24.65 38.26
CA ARG A 797 6.56 25.46 39.46
C ARG A 797 7.64 26.50 39.16
N ASP A 798 7.55 27.63 39.84
CA ASP A 798 8.60 28.64 39.81
C ASP A 798 9.93 28.05 40.32
N HIS A 799 11.05 28.55 39.78
CA HIS A 799 12.42 28.07 40.05
C HIS A 799 12.77 26.69 39.47
N VAL A 800 11.87 26.01 38.75
CA VAL A 800 12.20 24.77 38.03
C VAL A 800 12.68 25.09 36.61
N TYR A 801 13.82 24.50 36.23
CA TYR A 801 14.40 24.60 34.90
C TYR A 801 14.69 23.22 34.33
N TYR A 802 14.69 23.14 33.00
CA TYR A 802 15.04 21.93 32.26
C TYR A 802 16.30 22.18 31.42
N LEU A 803 17.26 21.27 31.57
CA LEU A 803 18.40 21.13 30.67
C LEU A 803 18.11 19.98 29.72
N PHE A 804 18.39 20.16 28.44
CA PHE A 804 18.27 19.10 27.45
C PHE A 804 19.23 19.38 26.29
N ARG A 805 19.54 18.34 25.51
CA ARG A 805 20.54 18.41 24.44
C ARG A 805 19.89 18.19 23.09
N GLU A 806 20.24 19.01 22.11
CA GLU A 806 19.91 18.77 20.71
C GLU A 806 21.02 17.90 20.09
N ARG A 807 20.66 16.70 19.62
CA ARG A 807 21.62 15.65 19.29
C ARG A 807 22.47 15.94 18.04
N LYS A 808 21.96 16.68 17.06
CA LYS A 808 22.71 16.96 15.81
C LYS A 808 23.80 18.01 16.02
N SER A 809 23.49 19.10 16.69
CA SER A 809 24.41 20.20 17.01
C SER A 809 25.25 19.93 18.27
N GLY A 810 24.80 19.05 19.16
CA GLY A 810 25.43 18.78 20.44
C GLY A 810 25.21 19.86 21.49
N LEU A 811 24.46 20.92 21.17
CA LEU A 811 24.20 22.04 22.08
C LEU A 811 23.21 21.65 23.17
N GLU A 812 23.49 22.12 24.38
CA GLU A 812 22.61 22.09 25.53
C GLU A 812 21.77 23.35 25.63
N PHE A 813 20.51 23.16 26.00
CA PHE A 813 19.51 24.21 26.12
C PHE A 813 19.02 24.25 27.57
N LEU A 814 18.85 25.47 28.08
CA LEU A 814 18.25 25.74 29.39
C LEU A 814 16.93 26.48 29.19
N ARG A 815 15.86 25.96 29.80
CA ARG A 815 14.52 26.57 29.73
C ARG A 815 13.81 26.52 31.08
N PRO A 816 13.09 27.59 31.49
CA PRO A 816 12.17 27.51 32.62
C PRO A 816 11.04 26.52 32.34
N GLY A 817 10.70 25.67 33.30
CA GLY A 817 9.57 24.73 33.18
C GLY A 817 8.23 25.45 32.97
N ARG A 818 8.04 26.57 33.66
CA ARG A 818 6.86 27.45 33.49
C ARG A 818 6.73 28.01 32.07
N GLU A 819 7.84 28.39 31.44
CA GLU A 819 7.83 28.90 30.06
C GLU A 819 7.38 27.80 29.08
N LEU A 820 7.91 26.59 29.22
CA LEU A 820 7.53 25.44 28.39
C LEU A 820 6.04 25.07 28.55
N ALA A 821 5.48 25.26 29.75
CA ALA A 821 4.06 25.01 30.00
C ALA A 821 3.15 26.09 29.41
N GLU A 822 3.47 27.38 29.61
CA GLU A 822 2.62 28.50 29.20
C GLU A 822 2.75 28.85 27.72
N ARG A 823 3.99 28.87 27.20
CA ARG A 823 4.34 29.35 25.85
C ARG A 823 4.73 28.23 24.90
N GLY A 824 5.08 27.05 25.42
CA GLY A 824 5.57 25.95 24.61
C GLY A 824 7.05 26.10 24.26
N MET A 825 7.47 25.47 23.16
CA MET A 825 8.84 25.51 22.67
C MET A 825 8.91 26.17 21.30
N HIS A 826 9.72 27.23 21.20
CA HIS A 826 10.05 27.86 19.93
C HIS A 826 11.16 27.09 19.21
N VAL A 827 11.00 26.86 17.91
CA VAL A 827 11.95 26.17 17.06
C VAL A 827 12.14 26.92 15.74
N GLU A 828 13.37 26.88 15.23
CA GLU A 828 13.77 27.45 13.95
C GLU A 828 14.44 26.34 13.14
N LEU A 829 13.95 26.13 11.92
CA LEU A 829 14.32 25.01 11.06
C LEU A 829 14.60 25.53 9.64
N ALA A 830 15.82 25.31 9.18
CA ALA A 830 16.22 25.49 7.79
C ALA A 830 15.61 24.41 6.88
N ALA A 831 15.96 24.47 5.59
CA ALA A 831 15.52 23.52 4.58
C ALA A 831 15.94 22.08 4.96
N PHE A 832 14.97 21.17 5.02
CA PHE A 832 15.18 19.76 5.41
C PHE A 832 15.83 19.55 6.79
N GLN A 833 15.88 20.59 7.64
CA GLN A 833 16.50 20.48 8.95
C GLN A 833 15.61 19.67 9.89
N TYR A 834 16.26 18.88 10.73
CA TYR A 834 15.64 18.27 11.90
C TYR A 834 16.45 18.61 13.16
N GLN A 835 15.75 18.59 14.30
CA GLN A 835 16.29 18.76 15.64
C GLN A 835 15.75 17.63 16.52
N VAL A 836 16.64 17.02 17.30
CA VAL A 836 16.29 15.91 18.19
C VAL A 836 16.70 16.28 19.61
N PHE A 837 15.75 16.73 20.41
CA PHE A 837 15.96 17.10 21.80
C PHE A 837 15.77 15.89 22.70
N MET A 838 16.79 15.56 23.49
CA MET A 838 16.82 14.43 24.41
C MET A 838 17.54 14.83 25.71
N ASP A 839 17.72 13.85 26.61
CA ASP A 839 18.49 14.00 27.84
C ASP A 839 17.94 15.11 28.77
N PHE A 840 16.62 15.22 28.84
CA PHE A 840 15.91 16.16 29.71
C PHE A 840 16.24 15.90 31.18
N ARG A 841 16.77 16.92 31.85
CA ARG A 841 17.09 16.95 33.28
C ARG A 841 16.38 18.11 33.93
N GLU A 842 15.64 17.82 34.98
CA GLU A 842 15.04 18.82 35.84
C GLU A 842 16.08 19.33 36.85
N VAL A 843 16.17 20.64 37.01
CA VAL A 843 16.98 21.29 38.05
C VAL A 843 16.17 22.35 38.77
N TYR A 844 16.47 22.53 40.05
CA TYR A 844 15.87 23.55 40.88
C TYR A 844 16.86 24.70 41.11
N ASP A 845 16.43 25.94 40.88
CA ASP A 845 17.28 27.12 40.98
C ASP A 845 17.19 27.77 42.38
N GLU A 846 18.05 27.30 43.28
CA GLU A 846 18.14 27.83 44.66
C GLU A 846 18.82 29.20 44.73
N THR A 847 19.75 29.49 43.80
CA THR A 847 20.66 30.65 43.87
C THR A 847 20.29 31.77 42.89
N GLY A 848 19.39 31.51 41.94
CA GLY A 848 19.02 32.43 40.86
C GLY A 848 19.97 32.37 39.65
N ASP A 849 20.91 31.43 39.63
CA ASP A 849 21.92 31.32 38.59
C ASP A 849 21.35 30.78 37.28
N TYR A 850 20.49 29.76 37.35
CA TYR A 850 19.84 29.23 36.15
C TYR A 850 18.90 30.27 35.54
N SER A 851 18.19 31.03 36.36
CA SER A 851 17.35 32.14 35.91
C SER A 851 18.14 33.21 35.16
N ARG A 852 19.24 33.68 35.74
CA ARG A 852 20.12 34.67 35.10
C ARG A 852 20.71 34.16 33.79
N LEU A 853 21.20 32.92 33.79
CA LEU A 853 21.77 32.32 32.58
C LEU A 853 20.70 32.15 31.50
N ALA A 854 19.53 31.60 31.82
CA ALA A 854 18.42 31.43 30.88
C ALA A 854 18.01 32.76 30.24
N GLY A 855 17.90 33.83 31.05
CA GLY A 855 17.62 35.17 30.57
C GLY A 855 18.69 35.71 29.61
N SER A 856 19.98 35.45 29.90
CA SER A 856 21.09 35.88 29.04
C SER A 856 21.19 35.08 27.72
N LEU A 857 20.84 33.80 27.75
CA LEU A 857 20.87 32.94 26.56
C LEU A 857 19.70 33.25 25.64
N GLY A 858 18.55 33.66 26.20
CA GLY A 858 17.39 34.11 25.43
C GLY A 858 16.89 33.04 24.45
N GLY A 859 17.01 31.77 24.82
CA GLY A 859 16.64 30.66 23.96
C GLY A 859 17.81 29.95 23.27
N ARG A 860 19.00 30.54 23.22
CA ARG A 860 20.13 29.94 22.49
C ARG A 860 20.72 28.74 23.23
N GLY A 861 21.16 27.75 22.47
CA GLY A 861 21.92 26.61 23.00
C GLY A 861 23.39 26.96 23.18
N VAL A 862 24.06 26.27 24.10
CA VAL A 862 25.51 26.39 24.36
C VAL A 862 26.14 24.99 24.39
N PRO A 863 27.45 24.84 24.15
CA PRO A 863 28.09 23.52 24.18
C PRO A 863 27.97 22.80 25.52
N ASP A 864 28.06 23.53 26.63
CA ASP A 864 27.95 23.00 27.99
C ASP A 864 27.33 24.07 28.92
N ILE A 865 26.22 23.74 29.60
CA ILE A 865 25.54 24.66 30.51
C ILE A 865 26.36 24.92 31.78
N GLN A 866 27.11 23.95 32.29
CA GLN A 866 27.95 24.13 33.48
C GLN A 866 29.12 25.07 33.20
N GLU A 867 29.78 24.94 32.06
CA GLU A 867 30.81 25.89 31.65
C GLU A 867 30.24 27.30 31.46
N ALA A 868 29.06 27.43 30.86
CA ALA A 868 28.39 28.71 30.69
C ALA A 868 27.99 29.35 32.05
N LEU A 869 27.54 28.55 33.03
CA LEU A 869 27.27 29.01 34.39
C LEU A 869 28.54 29.51 35.08
N ILE A 870 29.64 28.74 34.99
CA ILE A 870 30.94 29.13 35.56
C ILE A 870 31.42 30.44 34.92
N GLY A 871 31.37 30.54 33.59
CA GLY A 871 31.74 31.75 32.85
C GLY A 871 30.88 32.96 33.25
N MET A 872 29.58 32.78 33.43
CA MET A 872 28.68 33.84 33.91
C MET A 872 29.02 34.28 35.33
N ARG A 873 29.30 33.34 36.24
CA ARG A 873 29.71 33.63 37.63
C ARG A 873 31.04 34.39 37.67
N LEU A 874 32.01 33.96 36.87
CA LEU A 874 33.35 34.58 36.80
C LEU A 874 33.38 35.89 35.99
N LYS A 875 32.29 36.27 35.33
CA LYS A 875 32.23 37.47 34.49
C LYS A 875 32.74 38.75 35.20
N PRO A 876 32.36 39.06 36.46
CA PRO A 876 32.90 40.24 37.15
C PRO A 876 34.42 40.16 37.34
N VAL A 877 34.95 38.97 37.63
CA VAL A 877 36.39 38.73 37.78
C VAL A 877 37.12 38.91 36.45
N HIS A 878 36.56 38.37 35.35
CA HIS A 878 37.10 38.53 34.01
C HIS A 878 37.06 39.99 33.52
N GLU A 879 35.99 40.72 33.82
CA GLU A 879 35.88 42.15 33.50
C GLU A 879 36.90 42.98 34.30
N ALA A 880 37.07 42.69 35.58
CA ALA A 880 38.07 43.36 36.41
C ALA A 880 39.50 43.04 35.95
N LEU A 881 39.79 41.78 35.58
CA LEU A 881 41.08 41.38 35.00
C LEU A 881 41.33 42.05 33.65
N SER A 882 40.31 42.09 32.77
CA SER A 882 40.42 42.74 31.46
C SER A 882 40.65 44.24 31.60
N ALA A 883 39.98 44.90 32.55
CA ALA A 883 40.20 46.30 32.86
C ALA A 883 41.62 46.57 33.41
N MET A 884 42.18 45.62 34.17
CA MET A 884 43.57 45.69 34.64
C MET A 884 44.57 45.54 33.49
N LEU A 885 44.22 44.77 32.46
CA LEU A 885 45.06 44.48 31.29
C LEU A 885 44.74 45.37 30.06
N ASP A 886 43.97 46.43 30.24
CA ASP A 886 43.62 47.35 29.16
C ASP A 886 44.87 48.00 28.55
N SER A 887 44.87 48.24 27.23
CA SER A 887 46.04 48.77 26.51
C SER A 887 46.51 50.11 27.06
N SER A 888 45.60 50.96 27.55
CA SER A 888 45.98 52.24 28.17
C SER A 888 46.71 52.05 29.50
N VAL A 889 46.42 50.97 30.22
CA VAL A 889 47.07 50.59 31.48
C VAL A 889 48.44 49.96 31.17
N LEU A 890 48.51 49.07 30.19
CA LEU A 890 49.76 48.43 29.76
C LEU A 890 50.76 49.42 29.13
N ASP A 891 50.28 50.39 28.34
CA ASP A 891 51.12 51.44 27.76
C ASP A 891 51.68 52.39 28.83
N ARG A 892 50.90 52.67 29.87
CA ARG A 892 51.38 53.42 31.04
C ARG A 892 52.42 52.62 31.83
N ILE A 893 52.19 51.32 32.07
CA ILE A 893 53.20 50.45 32.70
C ILE A 893 54.49 50.45 31.89
N ARG A 894 54.39 50.33 30.56
CA ARG A 894 55.54 50.39 29.64
C ARG A 894 56.25 51.74 29.68
N TYR A 895 55.51 52.85 29.73
CA TYR A 895 56.07 54.19 29.90
C TYR A 895 56.87 54.31 31.21
N PHE A 896 56.37 53.77 32.32
CA PHE A 896 57.06 53.78 33.62
C PHE A 896 58.30 52.89 33.70
N ILE A 897 58.33 51.77 32.96
CA ILE A 897 59.51 50.89 32.91
C ILE A 897 60.70 51.59 32.21
N HIS A 898 60.45 52.60 31.37
CA HIS A 898 61.47 53.24 30.53
C HIS A 898 61.87 54.67 30.97
N GLN A 899 61.33 55.22 32.05
CA GLN A 899 61.64 56.58 32.54
C GLN A 899 62.07 56.59 34.02
N PRO A 900 63.01 57.47 34.44
CA PRO A 900 63.39 57.62 35.85
C PRO A 900 62.27 58.27 36.69
N PRO A 901 62.17 57.97 37.99
CA PRO A 901 61.02 58.34 38.81
C PRO A 901 60.88 59.87 38.98
N SER A 902 59.73 60.41 38.58
CA SER A 902 59.32 61.82 38.80
C SER A 902 58.15 61.90 39.80
N ALA A 903 57.95 63.06 40.44
CA ALA A 903 56.84 63.27 41.38
C ALA A 903 55.45 63.18 40.73
N GLU A 904 55.35 63.44 39.41
CA GLU A 904 54.13 63.21 38.62
C GLU A 904 53.88 61.73 38.35
N GLY A 905 54.94 60.93 38.16
CA GLY A 905 54.83 59.48 37.97
C GLY A 905 54.26 58.73 39.18
N VAL A 906 54.46 59.25 40.39
CA VAL A 906 53.90 58.67 41.63
C VAL A 906 52.38 58.84 41.71
N LYS A 907 51.82 59.94 41.18
CA LYS A 907 50.36 60.15 41.12
C LYS A 907 49.70 59.24 40.08
N GLU A 908 50.37 58.93 38.99
CA GLU A 908 49.87 58.03 37.95
C GLU A 908 50.00 56.54 38.33
N LEU A 909 51.01 56.18 39.13
CA LEU A 909 51.13 54.86 39.78
C LEU A 909 49.95 54.55 40.72
N ALA A 910 49.39 55.56 41.39
CA ALA A 910 48.20 55.40 42.24
C ALA A 910 46.94 55.02 41.43
N SER A 911 46.87 55.43 40.16
CA SER A 911 45.80 55.02 39.23
C SER A 911 45.95 53.57 38.77
N LEU A 912 47.20 53.08 38.68
CA LEU A 912 47.54 51.70 38.32
C LEU A 912 47.21 50.72 39.46
N THR A 913 47.55 51.07 40.71
CA THR A 913 47.16 50.29 41.89
C THR A 913 45.65 50.20 42.04
N GLY A 914 44.88 51.24 41.68
CA GLY A 914 43.42 51.20 41.75
C GLY A 914 42.76 50.13 40.86
N ALA A 915 43.33 49.81 39.70
CA ALA A 915 42.80 48.73 38.84
C ALA A 915 43.09 47.34 39.41
N TYR A 916 44.29 47.16 39.99
CA TYR A 916 44.68 45.94 40.70
C TYR A 916 43.86 45.74 41.98
N GLU A 917 43.68 46.79 42.80
CA GLU A 917 42.86 46.75 44.01
C GLU A 917 41.41 46.39 43.70
N ARG A 918 40.83 46.94 42.63
CA ARG A 918 39.49 46.56 42.16
C ARG A 918 39.42 45.09 41.75
N PHE A 919 40.44 44.57 41.06
CA PHE A 919 40.50 43.15 40.70
C PHE A 919 40.60 42.25 41.95
N VAL A 920 41.52 42.53 42.87
CA VAL A 920 41.68 41.77 44.12
C VAL A 920 40.40 41.82 44.96
N GLN A 921 39.76 42.98 45.07
CA GLN A 921 38.49 43.13 45.77
C GLN A 921 37.38 42.30 45.10
N THR A 922 37.28 42.35 43.77
CA THR A 922 36.28 41.56 43.02
C THR A 922 36.51 40.06 43.18
N VAL A 923 37.76 39.60 43.22
CA VAL A 923 38.09 38.19 43.51
C VAL A 923 37.74 37.82 44.95
N SER A 924 38.07 38.68 45.92
CA SER A 924 37.76 38.46 47.34
C SER A 924 36.25 38.38 47.59
N ASP A 925 35.48 39.30 47.00
CA ASP A 925 34.02 39.32 47.06
C ASP A 925 33.41 38.10 46.36
N PHE A 926 34.02 37.63 45.27
CA PHE A 926 33.59 36.44 44.54
C PHE A 926 33.82 35.14 45.32
N VAL A 927 34.92 35.02 46.07
CA VAL A 927 35.24 33.81 46.87
C VAL A 927 34.46 33.76 48.20
N GLY A 928 34.10 34.91 48.77
CA GLY A 928 33.19 35.04 49.91
C GLY A 928 33.76 34.61 51.28
N THR A 929 34.11 35.59 52.12
CA THR A 929 34.20 35.53 53.61
C THR A 929 34.98 34.35 54.24
N ILE A 930 36.25 34.57 54.61
CA ILE A 930 36.87 33.78 55.69
C ILE A 930 36.09 34.08 56.98
N PRO A 931 35.48 33.09 57.66
CA PRO A 931 34.96 33.30 59.00
C PRO A 931 36.12 33.73 59.88
N ALA A 932 36.00 34.87 60.56
CA ALA A 932 36.97 35.27 61.58
C ALA A 932 37.17 34.08 62.54
N ARG A 933 38.34 33.43 62.47
CA ARG A 933 38.71 32.38 63.41
C ARG A 933 38.59 32.98 64.80
N SER A 934 37.70 32.40 65.59
CA SER A 934 37.64 32.60 67.04
C SER A 934 39.05 32.46 67.60
N ARG A 935 39.54 33.54 68.23
CA ARG A 935 40.79 33.50 68.99
C ARG A 935 40.68 32.38 70.04
N PRO A 936 41.59 31.40 70.08
CA PRO A 936 41.79 30.63 71.29
C PRO A 936 42.35 31.58 72.37
N ARG A 937 41.78 31.54 73.57
CA ARG A 937 42.36 32.18 74.76
C ARG A 937 43.82 31.71 74.93
N PRO A 938 44.77 32.60 75.28
CA PRO A 938 46.12 32.16 75.58
C PRO A 938 46.13 31.44 76.93
N ALA A 939 46.65 30.21 76.93
CA ALA A 939 47.15 29.59 78.15
C ALA A 939 48.51 30.23 78.47
N MET A 940 48.64 30.69 79.71
CA MET A 940 49.86 31.18 80.32
C MET A 940 51.04 30.23 80.07
N ARG A 941 52.19 30.80 79.70
CA ARG A 941 53.48 30.46 80.31
C ARG A 941 54.48 31.58 80.13
N ASP A 942 54.99 32.02 81.27
CA ASP A 942 56.07 32.96 81.47
C ASP A 942 57.36 32.51 80.75
N THR A 943 58.08 33.45 80.16
CA THR A 943 59.46 33.78 80.54
C THR A 943 59.91 35.08 79.85
N GLU A 944 60.66 35.85 80.62
CA GLU A 944 61.11 37.22 80.42
C GLU A 944 62.20 37.36 79.34
N GLY A 945 62.34 38.58 78.80
CA GLY A 945 63.53 38.96 78.01
C GLY A 945 63.40 40.25 77.21
N HIS A 946 63.86 41.35 77.82
CA HIS A 946 64.01 42.75 77.35
C HIS A 946 64.33 43.04 75.86
N GLY A 947 63.86 44.20 75.39
CA GLY A 947 64.45 44.95 74.25
C GLY A 947 63.60 46.12 73.74
N GLU A 948 64.19 47.31 73.69
CA GLU A 948 63.57 48.64 73.52
C GLU A 948 63.29 49.11 72.06
N MET A 949 62.35 50.07 71.98
CA MET A 949 62.28 51.31 71.17
C MET A 949 62.10 51.37 69.63
N GLU A 950 61.23 52.34 69.27
CA GLU A 950 61.08 53.12 68.02
C GLU A 950 60.59 52.36 66.76
N GLY A 951 59.68 52.85 65.92
CA GLY A 951 59.18 54.20 65.70
C GLY A 951 59.02 54.41 64.17
N GLY A 952 57.82 54.20 63.64
CA GLY A 952 57.29 54.90 62.46
C GLY A 952 57.84 54.57 61.05
N ARG A 953 56.86 54.30 60.15
CA ARG A 953 56.90 54.40 58.67
C ARG A 953 57.52 53.25 57.86
N ALA A 954 56.67 52.28 57.51
CA ALA A 954 56.74 51.54 56.22
C ALA A 954 55.40 50.82 55.91
N GLY A 955 54.29 51.55 55.91
CA GLY A 955 52.96 51.00 55.57
C GLY A 955 52.64 51.19 54.11
N MET A 956 53.01 50.22 53.25
CA MET A 956 52.36 49.93 51.96
C MET A 956 53.05 48.75 51.24
N GLY A 957 54.38 48.58 51.38
CA GLY A 957 55.12 47.53 50.68
C GLY A 957 55.08 46.13 51.32
N ALA A 958 54.86 46.05 52.63
CA ALA A 958 54.82 44.77 53.35
C ALA A 958 53.50 44.00 53.10
N GLN A 959 52.38 44.73 53.05
CA GLN A 959 51.05 44.16 52.79
C GLN A 959 51.00 43.44 51.42
N PHE A 960 51.59 44.05 50.39
CA PHE A 960 51.64 43.49 49.04
C PHE A 960 52.46 42.19 48.95
N ARG A 961 53.47 42.01 49.81
CA ARG A 961 54.25 40.77 49.90
C ARG A 961 53.49 39.67 50.64
N GLU A 962 52.79 40.01 51.72
CA GLU A 962 51.95 39.05 52.47
C GLU A 962 50.75 38.57 51.64
N ASP A 963 50.13 39.45 50.85
CA ASP A 963 49.00 39.09 49.98
C ASP A 963 49.42 38.14 48.83
N LEU A 964 50.68 38.24 48.36
CA LEU A 964 51.25 37.35 47.35
C LEU A 964 51.65 35.96 47.89
N GLU A 965 52.04 35.86 49.17
CA GLU A 965 52.35 34.57 49.81
C GLU A 965 51.09 33.80 50.21
N GLY A 966 49.97 34.47 50.50
CA GLY A 966 48.69 33.82 50.77
C GLY A 966 48.00 33.21 49.53
N LEU A 967 48.40 33.64 48.32
CA LEU A 967 47.91 33.15 47.03
C LEU A 967 48.70 31.95 46.47
N ARG A 968 49.81 31.57 47.10
CA ARG A 968 50.70 30.46 46.70
C ARG A 968 50.41 29.23 47.53
#